data_AF-A0A2U0I606-F1
#
_entry.id   AF-A0A2U0I606-F1
#
_cell.length_a   1.000
_cell.length_b   1.000
_cell.length_c   1.000
_cell.angle_alpha   90.00
_cell.angle_beta   90.00
_cell.angle_gamma   90.00
#
_symmetry.space_group_name_H-M   'P 1'
#
loop_
_entity.id
_entity.type
_entity.pdbx_description
1 polymer ?
#
loop_
_entity_poly.entity_id
_entity_poly.type
_entity_poly.pdbx_seq_one_letter_code
_entity_poly.pdbx_strand_id
1 'polypeptide(L)'
;MRKITLLFFVFCGIVATMEAQFTQPNASIYGARSAGAEIRQQPTASIEELLARLHSGENKAGIDNQQFTPNEKQVLQAYLRGQNVGNKAPQATLLEEGFDDITTLPGVGYSFVNASDAIGATDWFQGNETVFPSQTGAPTAYIGANFNNTAGSVINNFMITPVLNLENGDEIKFWTRTTTGSTFPDRLEVRLDPTGADTDPTGPADVGSYTELLLEINPTLVTGVYPDVWTEFTVTVSGLTGATDTRVAFRYWVTDAGPAGNNSDYIGIDTLSIEEAGGGGGGVSTVYAKDGTAICTGGDFGSFPLDGPYNLNTVNNDPAANFAGDFDGSGTLYTMDNDNLTLLTIDPATGISTTVGPLTNIVAGHGTRGLAWNEANSTMYLLSGLGDDVTLYTVDLSSGTLTEIGTTTIAGFIGIWLAIDNDGNAYMADIGLDNLYSMDLATGTATEIGPLGIDISFAQDADFDPDTGILYMGAYIGGGVNQWASVDTATGAATGLGPVNADCAELTIVAIEGGGTVPPPPNCTSTTYDSTAVPFDIDGADTSTTDCTNAPNEIPITVTDNGTIGDGATLENITIDIAHTFSSDLDISLISPAGTELIIAQDLGGSTEDAYNGTMFEDGGADISGATAPFGVGPYMAVGGAFADAFDGESISGDWILKVCDDASGDTGTVLQFSMSICVPPTNDECENAYALSCGDTYIGETVSDTDSGGNAAPDEFFSYTGSGDTEIVTVSLCGSGTDFDTVLKVYDSCDLTTIVAENDDSCGLQSEVTFVSDGISEYLIMVEGFGSNSGNFELTITCEAPIENDFCDGALPIECGETITGSTVGATPDTDAPVCNGTDITAPGLWYTFTDDSGLVTDYTVSLCGSDYDTKVSVFSGDCNALVCEAGNDDSCGLQSEATFQGDGNSTYYILVHGFASNAGDFTLNVDCLPVPPPNDDIANSIDVDEIGFPYTDPAVAMPAATTEGGNPNNCNIDGANGVWYNFVSNGDGTATATVDSPAGVTVVTFFEAPDENATETDLTLVDQGTNQCLPSTSTTINTTAGQAYYVFVVNTEGTTDITIDGTNLGTEENTIEGFSYHPNPADDVLSLNAMDNIENVAIYTILGQKVIDRPIDNVTADLDISSLSTGTYLMKVSVNGEIGTFKLIKR
;
A
#
# COMPACT_ATOMS: atom_id res chain seq x y z
N MET A 1 32.42 -45.44 1.07
CA MET A 1 32.95 -46.75 1.52
C MET A 1 33.91 -46.58 2.70
N ARG A 2 33.58 -47.23 3.83
CA ARG A 2 34.46 -48.03 4.72
C ARG A 2 35.81 -47.48 5.26
N LYS A 3 35.90 -47.55 6.60
CA LYS A 3 37.08 -47.49 7.52
C LYS A 3 38.40 -48.08 6.99
N ILE A 4 39.54 -47.47 7.38
CA ILE A 4 40.78 -48.10 7.95
C ILE A 4 41.89 -47.02 8.17
N THR A 5 42.89 -47.05 9.08
CA THR A 5 43.05 -47.40 10.53
C THR A 5 44.47 -46.91 10.99
N LEU A 6 44.70 -46.72 12.31
CA LEU A 6 45.94 -47.08 13.08
C LEU A 6 47.02 -46.01 13.48
N LEU A 7 47.23 -45.83 14.81
CA LEU A 7 48.50 -45.55 15.56
C LEU A 7 49.26 -44.19 15.36
N PHE A 8 50.06 -43.59 16.29
CA PHE A 8 50.68 -44.01 17.59
C PHE A 8 51.33 -42.81 18.39
N PHE A 9 51.50 -42.91 19.74
CA PHE A 9 52.50 -42.25 20.66
C PHE A 9 52.58 -40.67 20.79
N VAL A 10 52.96 -39.98 21.90
CA VAL A 10 52.97 -40.24 23.38
C VAL A 10 53.39 -39.04 24.30
N PHE A 11 52.95 -39.05 25.58
CA PHE A 11 53.48 -38.43 26.85
C PHE A 11 53.50 -36.90 27.18
N CYS A 12 52.99 -36.61 28.41
CA CYS A 12 53.42 -35.71 29.52
C CYS A 12 53.99 -34.28 29.28
N GLY A 13 53.75 -33.30 30.18
CA GLY A 13 52.87 -33.25 31.35
C GLY A 13 53.22 -32.20 32.45
N ILE A 14 52.17 -31.72 33.15
CA ILE A 14 52.04 -31.26 34.56
C ILE A 14 52.91 -30.10 35.17
N VAL A 15 52.23 -29.24 35.96
CA VAL A 15 52.64 -28.40 37.14
C VAL A 15 52.98 -26.90 36.95
N ALA A 16 51.92 -26.07 36.99
CA ALA A 16 51.53 -25.09 38.04
C ALA A 16 52.42 -23.90 38.56
N THR A 17 51.65 -22.90 39.05
CA THR A 17 51.92 -21.85 40.09
C THR A 17 52.66 -20.53 39.80
N MET A 18 51.83 -19.47 39.67
CA MET A 18 51.81 -18.19 40.43
C MET A 18 52.98 -17.17 40.43
N GLU A 19 52.59 -15.92 40.08
CA GLU A 19 52.93 -14.62 40.73
C GLU A 19 54.40 -14.14 40.88
N ALA A 20 54.74 -12.85 40.73
CA ALA A 20 54.01 -11.65 40.24
C ALA A 20 54.99 -10.46 40.03
N GLN A 21 54.43 -9.31 39.61
CA GLN A 21 54.89 -7.91 39.80
C GLN A 21 55.78 -7.20 38.76
N PHE A 22 55.16 -6.17 38.14
CA PHE A 22 55.64 -4.80 37.85
C PHE A 22 57.01 -4.60 37.16
N THR A 23 57.07 -3.95 35.99
CA THR A 23 56.94 -2.48 35.83
C THR A 23 56.94 -2.06 34.35
N GLN A 24 56.24 -0.98 33.98
CA GLN A 24 56.42 -0.27 32.69
C GLN A 24 57.42 0.89 32.82
N PRO A 25 57.97 1.38 31.68
CA PRO A 25 57.83 2.81 31.40
C PRO A 25 57.62 3.21 29.91
N ASN A 26 56.58 4.02 29.68
CA ASN A 26 56.38 5.10 28.69
C ASN A 26 57.38 5.30 27.51
N ALA A 27 56.90 5.32 26.25
CA ALA A 27 56.52 6.57 25.53
C ALA A 27 56.66 6.53 23.98
N SER A 28 55.57 6.89 23.28
CA SER A 28 55.50 7.72 22.06
C SER A 28 56.18 7.29 20.73
N ILE A 29 55.41 7.30 19.63
CA ILE A 29 55.44 8.35 18.57
C ILE A 29 54.35 8.07 17.50
N TYR A 30 53.72 9.12 16.98
CA TYR A 30 52.75 9.14 15.87
C TYR A 30 53.28 8.51 14.56
N GLY A 31 52.41 7.89 13.75
CA GLY A 31 52.66 7.78 12.30
C GLY A 31 51.87 6.77 11.46
N ALA A 32 50.87 7.28 10.72
CA ALA A 32 50.30 6.76 9.46
C ALA A 32 49.37 5.52 9.46
N ARG A 33 48.23 5.70 8.76
CA ARG A 33 47.19 4.72 8.42
C ARG A 33 47.64 3.78 7.30
N SER A 34 47.17 2.53 7.29
CA SER A 34 46.35 1.98 6.19
C SER A 34 45.83 0.57 6.49
N ALA A 35 44.69 0.24 5.88
CA ALA A 35 43.82 -0.91 6.14
C ALA A 35 44.49 -2.31 6.05
N GLY A 36 43.97 -3.22 6.87
CA GLY A 36 44.13 -4.68 6.75
C GLY A 36 43.04 -5.35 7.59
N ALA A 37 42.13 -6.10 6.96
CA ALA A 37 40.95 -6.63 7.62
C ALA A 37 41.27 -7.73 8.65
N GLU A 38 40.68 -7.63 9.85
CA GLU A 38 40.53 -8.76 10.76
C GLU A 38 39.06 -9.22 10.79
N ILE A 39 38.84 -10.30 10.03
CA ILE A 39 37.90 -11.41 10.26
C ILE A 39 36.97 -11.22 11.49
N ARG A 40 35.67 -10.97 11.26
CA ARG A 40 34.63 -11.18 12.27
C ARG A 40 34.68 -12.66 12.70
N GLN A 41 34.87 -12.94 13.99
CA GLN A 41 34.78 -14.32 14.50
C GLN A 41 33.31 -14.73 14.61
N GLN A 42 32.93 -15.80 13.93
CA GLN A 42 31.65 -16.49 14.15
C GLN A 42 31.62 -17.16 15.53
N PRO A 43 30.42 -17.38 16.12
CA PRO A 43 30.28 -18.15 17.34
C PRO A 43 30.79 -19.60 17.16
N THR A 44 31.42 -20.13 18.21
CA THR A 44 32.21 -21.37 18.16
C THR A 44 31.44 -22.67 18.39
N ALA A 45 30.10 -22.62 18.49
CA ALA A 45 29.22 -23.79 18.65
C ALA A 45 27.97 -23.63 17.78
N SER A 46 27.47 -24.71 17.18
CA SER A 46 26.22 -24.66 16.41
C SER A 46 24.99 -24.65 17.32
N ILE A 47 23.83 -24.22 16.81
CA ILE A 47 22.58 -24.23 17.58
C ILE A 47 22.22 -25.64 18.06
N GLU A 48 22.47 -26.67 17.25
CA GLU A 48 22.27 -28.08 17.62
C GLU A 48 23.19 -28.51 18.78
N GLU A 49 24.42 -28.00 18.85
CA GLU A 49 25.34 -28.23 19.98
C GLU A 49 24.92 -27.47 21.24
N LEU A 50 24.30 -26.30 21.11
CA LEU A 50 23.75 -25.51 22.20
C LEU A 50 22.48 -26.15 22.79
N LEU A 51 21.57 -26.63 21.94
CA LEU A 51 20.38 -27.40 22.35
C LEU A 51 20.77 -28.74 22.99
N ALA A 52 21.76 -29.45 22.43
CA ALA A 52 22.29 -30.66 23.04
C ALA A 52 22.95 -30.39 24.42
N ARG A 53 23.56 -29.21 24.62
CA ARG A 53 24.04 -28.77 25.95
C ARG A 53 22.88 -28.48 26.91
N LEU A 54 21.84 -27.78 26.44
CA LEU A 54 20.64 -27.48 27.22
C LEU A 54 19.94 -28.78 27.70
N HIS A 55 19.82 -29.78 26.82
CA HIS A 55 19.11 -31.03 27.11
C HIS A 55 19.91 -32.08 27.90
N SER A 56 21.20 -31.87 28.20
CA SER A 56 22.09 -32.94 28.72
C SER A 56 22.52 -32.86 30.19
N GLY A 57 21.98 -31.93 30.99
CA GLY A 57 22.32 -31.89 32.42
C GLY A 57 21.36 -31.11 33.33
N GLU A 58 20.62 -31.84 34.17
CA GLU A 58 20.12 -31.44 35.50
C GLU A 58 19.85 -29.94 35.75
N ASN A 59 18.88 -29.33 35.06
CA ASN A 59 18.27 -28.09 35.56
C ASN A 59 16.75 -28.05 35.34
N LYS A 60 16.00 -27.75 36.40
CA LYS A 60 14.54 -27.51 36.41
C LYS A 60 14.20 -26.03 36.67
N ALA A 61 15.15 -25.12 36.42
CA ALA A 61 15.00 -23.69 36.69
C ALA A 61 15.89 -22.84 35.77
N GLY A 62 15.40 -22.56 34.55
CA GLY A 62 15.91 -21.52 33.65
C GLY A 62 17.34 -21.68 33.09
N ILE A 63 17.75 -20.70 32.28
CA ILE A 63 19.09 -20.64 31.66
C ILE A 63 20.09 -20.04 32.67
N ASP A 64 20.84 -20.91 33.38
CA ASP A 64 21.84 -20.45 34.35
C ASP A 64 22.99 -19.65 33.70
N ASN A 65 23.47 -18.66 34.44
CA ASN A 65 24.44 -17.68 33.98
C ASN A 65 25.86 -18.25 33.74
N GLN A 66 26.18 -19.44 34.26
CA GLN A 66 27.55 -19.98 34.27
C GLN A 66 27.87 -20.99 33.14
N GLN A 67 26.88 -21.47 32.37
CA GLN A 67 27.05 -22.59 31.42
C GLN A 67 27.05 -22.19 29.93
N PHE A 68 26.58 -20.98 29.62
CA PHE A 68 26.54 -20.39 28.28
C PHE A 68 27.17 -19.00 28.30
N THR A 69 27.94 -18.67 27.26
CA THR A 69 28.44 -17.29 27.06
C THR A 69 27.29 -16.34 26.69
N PRO A 70 27.44 -15.01 26.87
CA PRO A 70 26.38 -14.05 26.51
C PRO A 70 25.86 -14.21 25.07
N ASN A 71 26.76 -14.35 24.09
CA ASN A 71 26.37 -14.58 22.69
C ASN A 71 25.69 -15.95 22.47
N GLU A 72 26.12 -17.00 23.19
CA GLU A 72 25.42 -18.30 23.12
C GLU A 72 24.01 -18.23 23.71
N LYS A 73 23.78 -17.39 24.73
CA LYS A 73 22.45 -17.12 25.29
C LYS A 73 21.59 -16.36 24.29
N GLN A 74 22.10 -15.29 23.68
CA GLN A 74 21.38 -14.54 22.64
C GLN A 74 20.99 -15.45 21.46
N VAL A 75 21.88 -16.35 21.02
CA VAL A 75 21.58 -17.31 19.94
C VAL A 75 20.55 -18.37 20.37
N LEU A 76 20.60 -18.86 21.62
CA LEU A 76 19.56 -19.74 22.17
C LEU A 76 18.21 -19.03 22.33
N GLN A 77 18.21 -17.79 22.81
CA GLN A 77 17.01 -16.97 22.99
C GLN A 77 16.37 -16.62 21.65
N ALA A 78 17.15 -16.22 20.64
CA ALA A 78 16.65 -15.98 19.29
C ALA A 78 16.08 -17.25 18.64
N TYR A 79 16.75 -18.40 18.82
CA TYR A 79 16.23 -19.68 18.32
C TYR A 79 14.95 -20.13 19.03
N LEU A 80 14.85 -19.95 20.35
CA LEU A 80 13.66 -20.32 21.12
C LEU A 80 12.48 -19.37 20.81
N ARG A 81 12.74 -18.06 20.63
CA ARG A 81 11.73 -17.10 20.12
C ARG A 81 11.24 -17.50 18.73
N GLY A 82 12.14 -17.80 17.80
CA GLY A 82 11.80 -18.31 16.46
C GLY A 82 11.21 -19.74 16.40
N GLN A 83 10.96 -20.37 17.54
CA GLN A 83 10.17 -21.60 17.65
C GLN A 83 8.78 -21.35 18.27
N ASN A 84 8.55 -20.17 18.88
CA ASN A 84 7.30 -19.79 19.53
C ASN A 84 6.38 -19.02 18.57
N VAL A 85 5.90 -19.68 17.51
CA VAL A 85 4.93 -19.09 16.55
C VAL A 85 3.48 -19.17 17.06
N GLY A 86 3.28 -19.16 18.38
CA GLY A 86 2.01 -19.48 19.04
C GLY A 86 2.08 -19.35 20.57
N ASN A 87 2.69 -18.27 21.06
CA ASN A 87 2.69 -17.84 22.46
C ASN A 87 3.17 -16.37 22.47
N LYS A 88 2.29 -15.42 22.13
CA LYS A 88 2.49 -14.03 22.55
C LYS A 88 2.19 -13.93 24.05
N ALA A 89 2.84 -13.00 24.73
CA ALA A 89 2.62 -12.66 26.14
C ALA A 89 2.24 -11.16 26.17
N PRO A 90 1.86 -10.53 27.30
CA PRO A 90 1.50 -9.11 27.28
C PRO A 90 2.64 -8.26 26.70
N GLN A 91 2.23 -7.24 25.91
CA GLN A 91 3.02 -6.42 24.99
C GLN A 91 4.54 -6.49 25.22
N ALA A 92 5.25 -7.27 24.41
CA ALA A 92 6.66 -7.50 24.67
C ALA A 92 7.49 -6.24 24.32
N THR A 93 8.13 -5.65 25.34
CA THR A 93 9.11 -4.57 25.14
C THR A 93 10.31 -5.09 24.36
N LEU A 94 10.39 -4.74 23.07
CA LEU A 94 11.46 -5.09 22.14
C LEU A 94 12.76 -4.31 22.43
N LEU A 95 12.62 -3.06 22.88
CA LEU A 95 13.71 -2.16 23.23
C LEU A 95 13.28 -1.25 24.39
N GLU A 96 14.19 -1.00 25.34
CA GLU A 96 14.05 0.06 26.35
C GLU A 96 15.43 0.71 26.53
N GLU A 97 15.51 2.04 26.47
CA GLU A 97 16.75 2.81 26.58
C GLU A 97 16.53 4.19 27.22
N GLY A 98 17.08 4.36 28.43
CA GLY A 98 17.14 5.64 29.16
C GLY A 98 18.44 6.43 28.96
N PHE A 99 19.33 5.97 28.07
CA PHE A 99 20.57 6.65 27.68
C PHE A 99 21.53 6.99 28.84
N ASP A 100 21.57 6.16 29.89
CA ASP A 100 22.41 6.34 31.10
C ASP A 100 23.92 6.51 30.79
N ASP A 101 24.45 5.74 29.82
CA ASP A 101 25.81 5.89 29.28
C ASP A 101 25.83 5.53 27.78
N ILE A 102 25.72 6.55 26.94
CA ILE A 102 25.64 6.38 25.49
C ILE A 102 26.91 5.75 24.87
N THR A 103 28.04 5.72 25.61
CA THR A 103 29.29 5.14 25.12
C THR A 103 29.25 3.61 25.06
N THR A 104 28.23 3.00 25.66
CA THR A 104 27.99 1.56 25.66
C THR A 104 27.12 1.08 24.48
N LEU A 105 26.31 1.97 23.90
CA LEU A 105 25.28 1.65 22.90
C LEU A 105 25.80 0.98 21.61
N PRO A 106 26.95 1.37 21.03
CA PRO A 106 27.53 0.65 19.89
C PRO A 106 27.93 -0.79 20.22
N GLY A 107 28.07 -1.15 21.50
CA GLY A 107 28.32 -2.51 21.96
C GLY A 107 27.08 -3.40 22.01
N VAL A 108 25.87 -2.83 21.99
CA VAL A 108 24.59 -3.55 22.02
C VAL A 108 23.80 -3.46 20.70
N GLY A 109 24.28 -2.70 19.71
CA GLY A 109 23.82 -2.77 18.32
C GLY A 109 23.46 -1.44 17.66
N TYR A 110 23.42 -0.35 18.43
CA TYR A 110 23.16 0.99 17.89
C TYR A 110 24.25 1.45 16.92
N SER A 111 23.85 2.25 15.93
CA SER A 111 24.75 2.96 15.02
C SER A 111 24.52 4.47 15.09
N PHE A 112 25.59 5.24 14.88
CA PHE A 112 25.54 6.72 14.81
C PHE A 112 26.15 7.15 13.49
N VAL A 113 25.36 7.80 12.64
CA VAL A 113 25.74 8.10 11.25
C VAL A 113 25.47 9.57 10.94
N ASN A 114 26.55 10.36 10.99
CA ASN A 114 26.54 11.74 10.55
C ASN A 114 26.81 11.82 9.04
N ALA A 115 25.76 12.12 8.28
CA ALA A 115 25.74 12.32 6.82
C ALA A 115 25.56 13.80 6.42
N SER A 116 25.84 14.75 7.34
CA SER A 116 25.69 16.19 7.14
C SER A 116 26.52 16.76 5.99
N ASP A 117 26.14 17.93 5.45
CA ASP A 117 26.80 18.55 4.28
C ASP A 117 28.30 18.84 4.48
N ALA A 118 28.69 19.14 5.72
CA ALA A 118 30.06 18.99 6.19
C ALA A 118 30.06 18.49 7.64
N ILE A 119 30.71 17.34 7.90
CA ILE A 119 30.75 16.75 9.25
C ILE A 119 31.24 17.76 10.29
N GLY A 120 30.44 17.93 11.34
CA GLY A 120 30.64 18.90 12.40
C GLY A 120 31.66 18.49 13.46
N ALA A 121 31.60 19.21 14.59
CA ALA A 121 32.48 18.98 15.75
C ALA A 121 31.83 18.08 16.82
N THR A 122 30.52 17.85 16.72
CA THR A 122 29.76 16.91 17.55
C THR A 122 29.07 15.88 16.65
N ASP A 123 28.64 14.78 17.27
CA ASP A 123 27.73 13.78 16.68
C ASP A 123 26.48 13.73 17.60
N TRP A 124 25.82 12.60 17.77
CA TRP A 124 25.05 12.32 18.97
C TRP A 124 26.00 12.21 20.19
N PHE A 125 25.64 12.80 21.33
CA PHE A 125 26.49 12.86 22.53
C PHE A 125 25.67 12.78 23.84
N GLN A 126 26.34 12.46 24.95
CA GLN A 126 25.69 12.36 26.28
C GLN A 126 25.05 13.70 26.71
N GLY A 127 23.85 13.64 27.28
CA GLY A 127 23.12 14.79 27.80
C GLY A 127 23.91 15.72 28.73
N ASN A 128 23.49 16.99 28.79
CA ASN A 128 24.18 18.03 29.54
C ASN A 128 23.22 18.80 30.46
N GLU A 129 23.27 18.46 31.76
CA GLU A 129 22.47 19.06 32.84
C GLU A 129 22.51 20.60 32.90
N THR A 130 23.52 21.26 32.31
CA THR A 130 23.61 22.73 32.28
C THR A 130 22.75 23.38 31.19
N VAL A 131 22.20 22.58 30.26
CA VAL A 131 21.24 23.01 29.23
C VAL A 131 19.83 22.69 29.75
N PHE A 132 19.55 21.41 30.01
CA PHE A 132 18.41 20.92 30.76
C PHE A 132 18.74 19.54 31.36
N PRO A 133 18.11 19.12 32.47
CA PRO A 133 18.21 17.75 32.96
C PRO A 133 17.44 16.79 32.04
N SER A 134 17.73 15.49 32.17
CA SER A 134 16.94 14.38 31.62
C SER A 134 15.45 14.44 32.01
N GLN A 135 14.63 13.65 31.33
CA GLN A 135 13.24 13.38 31.67
C GLN A 135 13.20 12.43 32.90
N THR A 136 13.99 11.35 32.85
CA THR A 136 14.13 10.36 33.93
C THR A 136 15.61 10.06 34.23
N GLY A 137 15.92 9.32 35.30
CA GLY A 137 17.29 8.87 35.58
C GLY A 137 18.22 9.95 36.17
N ALA A 138 19.51 9.85 35.85
CA ALA A 138 20.51 10.84 36.27
C ALA A 138 20.44 12.11 35.40
N PRO A 139 20.81 13.32 35.88
CA PRO A 139 20.61 14.58 35.14
C PRO A 139 21.23 14.70 33.72
N THR A 140 22.07 13.74 33.32
CA THR A 140 22.70 13.64 31.99
C THR A 140 22.29 12.37 31.23
N ALA A 141 21.41 11.54 31.77
CA ALA A 141 20.88 10.31 31.19
C ALA A 141 19.81 10.67 30.16
N TYR A 142 20.28 11.12 29.00
CA TYR A 142 19.53 11.35 27.77
C TYR A 142 20.56 11.48 26.65
N ILE A 143 20.18 11.25 25.40
CA ILE A 143 21.06 11.47 24.25
C ILE A 143 20.76 12.80 23.57
N GLY A 144 21.80 13.57 23.24
CA GLY A 144 21.67 14.91 22.69
C GLY A 144 22.30 15.06 21.31
N ALA A 145 21.69 15.92 20.48
CA ALA A 145 22.23 16.42 19.23
C ALA A 145 22.17 17.96 19.24
N ASN A 146 23.00 18.63 18.43
CA ASN A 146 23.00 20.09 18.39
C ASN A 146 23.53 20.66 17.06
N PHE A 147 23.44 21.98 16.92
CA PHE A 147 23.93 22.77 15.80
C PHE A 147 25.39 22.49 15.39
N ASN A 148 26.24 21.90 16.24
CA ASN A 148 27.61 21.54 15.87
C ASN A 148 27.72 20.16 15.18
N ASN A 149 26.60 19.49 14.89
CA ASN A 149 26.57 18.26 14.08
C ASN A 149 26.97 18.51 12.62
N THR A 150 26.76 19.74 12.11
CA THR A 150 27.36 20.20 10.84
C THR A 150 28.38 21.32 11.07
N ALA A 151 29.40 21.37 10.21
CA ALA A 151 30.26 22.52 10.00
C ALA A 151 29.83 23.35 8.77
N GLY A 152 28.81 22.89 8.05
CA GLY A 152 28.18 23.53 6.89
C GLY A 152 26.85 24.18 7.26
N SER A 153 25.79 23.77 6.57
CA SER A 153 24.47 24.40 6.53
C SER A 153 23.30 23.42 6.55
N VAL A 154 23.56 22.11 6.47
CA VAL A 154 22.54 21.05 6.56
C VAL A 154 23.03 19.97 7.51
N ILE A 155 22.34 19.80 8.62
CA ILE A 155 22.54 18.65 9.50
C ILE A 155 21.74 17.49 8.92
N ASN A 156 22.37 16.33 8.80
CA ASN A 156 21.72 15.05 8.53
C ASN A 156 22.40 14.00 9.41
N ASN A 157 21.90 13.81 10.64
CA ASN A 157 22.54 12.94 11.62
C ASN A 157 21.58 11.92 12.22
N PHE A 158 21.96 10.65 12.20
CA PHE A 158 21.11 9.52 12.56
C PHE A 158 21.61 8.81 13.82
N MET A 159 20.69 8.54 14.75
CA MET A 159 20.81 7.47 15.75
C MET A 159 19.95 6.31 15.28
N ILE A 160 20.56 5.15 15.11
CA ILE A 160 19.92 3.93 14.56
C ILE A 160 19.91 2.86 15.65
N THR A 161 18.78 2.21 15.88
CA THR A 161 18.60 1.15 16.89
C THR A 161 19.39 -0.13 16.54
N PRO A 162 19.53 -1.08 17.48
CA PRO A 162 19.81 -2.47 17.15
C PRO A 162 18.78 -3.05 16.16
N VAL A 163 19.09 -4.20 15.56
CA VAL A 163 18.11 -4.96 14.76
C VAL A 163 17.04 -5.52 15.70
N LEU A 164 15.78 -5.25 15.37
CA LEU A 164 14.57 -5.73 16.02
C LEU A 164 13.72 -6.46 14.97
N ASN A 165 12.95 -7.46 15.38
CA ASN A 165 11.91 -8.01 14.51
C ASN A 165 10.68 -7.12 14.74
N LEU A 166 10.27 -6.34 13.74
CA LEU A 166 9.15 -5.40 13.84
C LEU A 166 8.02 -5.79 12.88
N GLU A 167 6.78 -5.53 13.28
CA GLU A 167 5.59 -5.66 12.44
C GLU A 167 4.73 -4.39 12.44
N ASN A 168 3.81 -4.26 11.48
CA ASN A 168 2.90 -3.13 11.45
C ASN A 168 2.00 -3.18 12.70
N GLY A 169 1.89 -2.07 13.42
CA GLY A 169 1.20 -2.00 14.72
C GLY A 169 2.13 -1.85 15.93
N ASP A 170 3.42 -2.19 15.82
CA ASP A 170 4.39 -1.99 16.91
C ASP A 170 4.47 -0.51 17.32
N GLU A 171 4.72 -0.23 18.60
CA GLU A 171 4.75 1.14 19.12
C GLU A 171 6.18 1.58 19.46
N ILE A 172 6.55 2.78 19.01
CA ILE A 172 7.79 3.48 19.35
C ILE A 172 7.42 4.67 20.25
N LYS A 173 7.78 4.64 21.52
CA LYS A 173 7.50 5.70 22.50
C LYS A 173 8.81 6.37 22.90
N PHE A 174 8.86 7.70 22.90
CA PHE A 174 10.07 8.44 23.31
C PHE A 174 9.76 9.87 23.75
N TRP A 175 10.62 10.42 24.61
CA TRP A 175 10.53 11.81 25.05
C TRP A 175 11.54 12.68 24.31
N THR A 176 11.14 13.85 23.83
CA THR A 176 12.06 14.84 23.25
C THR A 176 11.78 16.27 23.67
N ARG A 177 12.80 17.12 23.57
CA ARG A 177 12.71 18.58 23.75
C ARG A 177 13.88 19.35 23.12
N THR A 178 13.70 20.65 22.94
CA THR A 178 14.75 21.65 22.71
C THR A 178 14.94 22.54 23.97
N THR A 179 15.74 23.60 23.84
CA THR A 179 16.01 24.57 24.92
C THR A 179 14.80 25.49 25.17
N THR A 180 14.50 25.78 26.45
CA THR A 180 13.33 26.59 26.83
C THR A 180 13.40 27.99 26.21
N GLY A 181 12.39 28.34 25.43
CA GLY A 181 12.32 29.59 24.66
C GLY A 181 13.29 29.66 23.47
N SER A 182 13.70 28.52 22.90
CA SER A 182 14.56 28.50 21.70
C SER A 182 13.95 29.34 20.58
N THR A 183 14.78 30.20 19.99
CA THR A 183 14.42 30.96 18.77
C THR A 183 14.81 30.23 17.48
N PHE A 184 15.56 29.14 17.59
CA PHE A 184 16.06 28.36 16.46
C PHE A 184 15.17 27.11 16.31
N PRO A 185 14.45 26.94 15.21
CA PRO A 185 13.65 25.74 15.00
C PRO A 185 14.55 24.51 14.81
N ASP A 186 14.23 23.47 15.57
CA ASP A 186 14.74 22.11 15.40
C ASP A 186 13.71 21.25 14.67
N ARG A 187 14.15 20.13 14.08
CA ARG A 187 13.31 19.05 13.53
C ARG A 187 13.93 17.69 13.83
N LEU A 188 13.06 16.72 14.13
CA LEU A 188 13.40 15.32 14.29
C LEU A 188 12.46 14.47 13.42
N GLU A 189 13.01 13.53 12.66
CA GLU A 189 12.27 12.50 11.93
C GLU A 189 12.48 11.14 12.60
N VAL A 190 11.44 10.31 12.67
CA VAL A 190 11.51 8.88 13.01
C VAL A 190 11.28 8.08 11.74
N ARG A 191 12.23 7.22 11.38
CA ARG A 191 12.25 6.48 10.12
C ARG A 191 12.46 5.00 10.32
N LEU A 192 12.00 4.21 9.36
CA LEU A 192 12.10 2.76 9.34
C LEU A 192 12.77 2.30 8.03
N ASP A 193 13.51 1.19 8.10
CA ASP A 193 13.98 0.48 6.90
C ASP A 193 12.95 -0.60 6.53
N PRO A 194 12.09 -0.40 5.53
CA PRO A 194 10.99 -1.34 5.26
C PRO A 194 11.46 -2.70 4.70
N THR A 195 12.77 -2.89 4.51
CA THR A 195 13.36 -4.08 3.88
C THR A 195 14.41 -4.80 4.74
N GLY A 196 14.83 -4.21 5.86
CA GLY A 196 15.95 -4.70 6.66
C GLY A 196 17.30 -4.66 5.95
N ALA A 197 17.48 -3.77 4.96
CA ALA A 197 18.68 -3.70 4.12
C ALA A 197 19.92 -3.12 4.84
N ASP A 198 19.75 -2.45 5.98
CA ASP A 198 20.82 -1.92 6.87
C ASP A 198 21.89 -1.10 6.12
N THR A 199 21.42 -0.19 5.25
CA THR A 199 22.28 0.64 4.39
C THR A 199 22.36 2.07 4.92
N ASP A 200 23.53 2.44 5.43
CA ASP A 200 23.81 3.78 5.97
C ASP A 200 23.61 4.92 4.94
N PRO A 201 23.04 6.07 5.35
CA PRO A 201 22.97 7.28 4.53
C PRO A 201 24.35 7.91 4.27
N THR A 202 24.53 8.48 3.07
CA THR A 202 25.85 8.90 2.56
C THR A 202 26.00 10.40 2.28
N GLY A 203 24.92 11.19 2.37
CA GLY A 203 24.93 12.63 2.05
C GLY A 203 23.78 13.44 2.68
N PRO A 204 23.74 14.77 2.50
CA PRO A 204 22.97 15.70 3.34
C PRO A 204 21.44 15.67 3.19
N ALA A 205 20.91 14.95 2.21
CA ALA A 205 19.49 14.66 2.07
C ALA A 205 19.20 13.15 2.00
N ASP A 206 20.25 12.33 1.96
CA ASP A 206 20.17 10.87 1.84
C ASP A 206 19.61 10.26 3.13
N VAL A 207 18.87 9.17 2.97
CA VAL A 207 18.26 8.37 4.05
C VAL A 207 18.75 6.92 4.03
N GLY A 208 19.58 6.51 3.06
CA GLY A 208 20.01 5.12 2.95
C GLY A 208 18.82 4.20 2.70
N SER A 209 18.70 3.10 3.45
CA SER A 209 17.52 2.23 3.41
C SER A 209 16.37 2.68 4.32
N TYR A 210 16.53 3.75 5.12
CA TYR A 210 15.51 4.27 6.04
C TYR A 210 14.47 5.14 5.30
N THR A 211 13.86 4.58 4.27
CA THR A 211 12.99 5.31 3.33
C THR A 211 11.64 5.67 3.95
N GLU A 212 11.12 4.82 4.83
CA GLU A 212 9.80 4.98 5.43
C GLU A 212 9.83 6.05 6.54
N LEU A 213 8.81 6.90 6.61
CA LEU A 213 8.73 8.06 7.50
C LEU A 213 7.52 7.95 8.43
N LEU A 214 7.76 7.55 9.68
CA LEU A 214 6.71 7.29 10.65
C LEU A 214 6.29 8.56 11.43
N LEU A 215 7.21 9.50 11.67
CA LEU A 215 6.92 10.78 12.33
C LEU A 215 7.90 11.87 11.87
N GLU A 216 7.42 13.10 11.69
CA GLU A 216 8.25 14.30 11.50
C GLU A 216 7.80 15.44 12.45
N ILE A 217 8.63 15.76 13.44
CA ILE A 217 8.39 16.85 14.40
C ILE A 217 8.90 18.16 13.81
N ASN A 218 8.02 19.15 13.66
CA ASN A 218 8.30 20.47 13.08
C ASN A 218 8.80 20.44 11.62
N PRO A 219 8.04 19.84 10.67
CA PRO A 219 8.45 19.62 9.28
C PRO A 219 8.83 20.92 8.53
N THR A 220 8.20 22.03 8.89
CA THR A 220 8.37 23.34 8.23
C THR A 220 9.38 24.25 8.94
N LEU A 221 10.08 23.76 9.97
CA LEU A 221 11.07 24.51 10.75
C LEU A 221 10.53 25.86 11.25
N VAL A 222 9.41 25.82 11.98
CA VAL A 222 8.78 26.99 12.59
C VAL A 222 9.24 27.15 14.04
N THR A 223 9.59 28.37 14.45
CA THR A 223 10.00 28.70 15.82
C THR A 223 8.86 28.42 16.81
N GLY A 224 9.16 27.68 17.89
CA GLY A 224 8.21 27.36 18.95
C GLY A 224 7.27 26.16 18.66
N VAL A 225 7.49 25.42 17.57
CA VAL A 225 6.74 24.18 17.26
C VAL A 225 7.45 22.94 17.81
N TYR A 226 8.78 22.90 17.81
CA TYR A 226 9.52 21.84 18.52
C TYR A 226 9.36 22.05 20.04
N PRO A 227 8.98 21.01 20.82
CA PRO A 227 8.67 21.16 22.24
C PRO A 227 9.87 21.66 23.06
N ASP A 228 9.65 22.66 23.92
CA ASP A 228 10.70 23.28 24.75
C ASP A 228 10.67 22.84 26.23
N VAL A 229 9.75 21.90 26.52
CA VAL A 229 9.65 21.04 27.71
C VAL A 229 9.74 19.58 27.25
N TRP A 230 10.02 18.63 28.16
CA TRP A 230 9.98 17.21 27.81
C TRP A 230 8.55 16.82 27.41
N THR A 231 8.39 16.34 26.18
CA THR A 231 7.12 15.91 25.59
C THR A 231 7.29 14.51 25.02
N GLU A 232 6.35 13.62 25.32
CA GLU A 232 6.29 12.26 24.79
C GLU A 232 5.72 12.25 23.38
N PHE A 233 6.21 11.33 22.56
CA PHE A 233 5.65 11.00 21.25
C PHE A 233 5.54 9.47 21.16
N THR A 234 4.36 9.01 20.77
CA THR A 234 4.08 7.62 20.40
C THR A 234 3.94 7.55 18.88
N VAL A 235 4.55 6.54 18.27
CA VAL A 235 4.59 6.36 16.82
C VAL A 235 4.38 4.89 16.48
N THR A 236 3.33 4.59 15.71
CA THR A 236 3.05 3.23 15.24
C THR A 236 3.93 2.87 14.04
N VAL A 237 4.46 1.65 14.02
CA VAL A 237 5.17 1.07 12.88
C VAL A 237 4.18 0.77 11.75
N SER A 238 4.52 1.22 10.55
CA SER A 238 3.73 1.00 9.33
C SER A 238 4.68 0.88 8.12
N GLY A 239 4.14 0.52 6.94
CA GLY A 239 4.91 0.41 5.70
C GLY A 239 5.68 -0.90 5.51
N LEU A 240 5.55 -1.87 6.42
CA LEU A 240 6.12 -3.22 6.25
C LEU A 240 5.18 -4.13 5.46
N THR A 241 5.75 -5.05 4.67
CA THR A 241 5.00 -6.12 3.98
C THR A 241 4.73 -7.35 4.86
N GLY A 242 5.15 -7.30 6.13
CA GLY A 242 5.02 -8.34 7.15
C GLY A 242 6.12 -8.19 8.22
N ALA A 243 6.13 -9.06 9.23
CA ALA A 243 7.14 -9.04 10.28
C ALA A 243 8.58 -9.13 9.71
N THR A 244 9.41 -8.13 10.00
CA THR A 244 10.69 -7.87 9.33
C THR A 244 11.81 -7.63 10.35
N ASP A 245 12.95 -8.31 10.19
CA ASP A 245 14.19 -7.99 10.93
C ASP A 245 14.75 -6.66 10.42
N THR A 246 14.47 -5.56 11.14
CA THR A 246 14.76 -4.18 10.72
C THR A 246 15.26 -3.30 11.87
N ARG A 247 15.38 -1.99 11.66
CA ARG A 247 15.88 -0.97 12.60
C ARG A 247 15.08 0.32 12.46
N VAL A 248 14.89 1.00 13.60
CA VAL A 248 14.35 2.36 13.66
C VAL A 248 15.50 3.37 13.66
N ALA A 249 15.28 4.53 13.03
CA ALA A 249 16.27 5.58 12.91
C ALA A 249 15.70 6.96 13.28
N PHE A 250 16.29 7.55 14.32
CA PHE A 250 16.03 8.93 14.74
C PHE A 250 16.97 9.87 14.00
N ARG A 251 16.42 10.68 13.11
CA ARG A 251 17.16 11.56 12.19
C ARG A 251 16.96 13.02 12.58
N TYR A 252 18.02 13.65 13.09
CA TYR A 252 18.09 15.10 13.24
C TYR A 252 18.42 15.70 11.86
N TRP A 253 17.42 16.22 11.15
CA TRP A 253 17.57 16.79 9.80
C TRP A 253 17.14 18.26 9.75
N VAL A 254 18.10 19.18 9.67
CA VAL A 254 17.83 20.63 9.72
C VAL A 254 18.58 21.35 8.61
N THR A 255 17.86 22.16 7.84
CA THR A 255 18.39 23.03 6.77
C THR A 255 18.57 24.46 7.28
N ASP A 256 19.53 25.21 6.71
CA ASP A 256 20.01 26.49 7.27
C ASP A 256 20.43 26.35 8.75
N ALA A 257 21.09 25.23 9.02
CA ALA A 257 21.58 24.81 10.32
C ALA A 257 23.06 25.18 10.51
N GLY A 258 23.64 24.72 11.62
CA GLY A 258 25.08 24.91 11.88
C GLY A 258 25.38 26.18 12.69
N PRO A 259 26.65 26.39 13.12
CA PRO A 259 27.03 27.52 13.98
C PRO A 259 26.83 28.94 13.42
N ALA A 260 26.32 29.06 12.20
CA ALA A 260 26.02 30.32 11.52
C ALA A 260 24.64 30.33 10.82
N GLY A 261 23.86 29.25 10.96
CA GLY A 261 22.51 29.13 10.41
C GLY A 261 21.45 29.88 11.23
N ASN A 262 20.23 29.94 10.70
CA ASN A 262 19.08 30.49 11.42
C ASN A 262 18.25 29.41 12.15
N ASN A 263 18.54 28.13 11.90
CA ASN A 263 17.87 26.96 12.46
C ASN A 263 18.88 26.08 13.23
N SER A 264 18.39 25.04 13.93
CA SER A 264 19.12 24.15 14.85
C SER A 264 19.64 24.82 16.14
N ASP A 265 19.30 24.26 17.31
CA ASP A 265 19.95 24.57 18.59
C ASP A 265 20.48 23.31 19.28
N TYR A 266 19.76 22.79 20.27
CA TYR A 266 20.15 21.63 21.08
C TYR A 266 18.89 20.82 21.40
N ILE A 267 18.83 19.59 20.92
CA ILE A 267 17.75 18.65 21.24
C ILE A 267 18.22 17.54 22.16
N GLY A 268 17.29 16.99 22.94
CA GLY A 268 17.47 15.76 23.71
C GLY A 268 16.42 14.72 23.32
N ILE A 269 16.79 13.45 23.36
CA ILE A 269 15.89 12.28 23.33
C ILE A 269 16.17 11.47 24.60
N ASP A 270 15.12 11.04 25.28
CA ASP A 270 15.17 10.28 26.53
C ASP A 270 14.04 9.24 26.57
N THR A 271 14.20 8.21 27.39
CA THR A 271 13.18 7.18 27.70
C THR A 271 12.53 6.64 26.42
N LEU A 272 13.36 6.02 25.57
CA LEU A 272 12.93 5.34 24.36
C LEU A 272 12.47 3.92 24.71
N SER A 273 11.22 3.58 24.43
CA SER A 273 10.80 2.18 24.29
C SER A 273 10.35 1.88 22.87
N ILE A 274 10.55 0.62 22.47
CA ILE A 274 9.87 0.01 21.34
C ILE A 274 9.21 -1.25 21.87
N GLU A 275 7.93 -1.38 21.62
CA GLU A 275 7.06 -2.43 22.12
C GLU A 275 6.44 -3.14 20.91
N GLU A 276 6.31 -4.47 20.96
CA GLU A 276 5.48 -5.19 19.99
C GLU A 276 4.08 -4.55 19.94
N ALA A 277 3.36 -4.74 18.84
CA ALA A 277 1.99 -4.29 18.71
C ALA A 277 1.21 -4.76 19.94
N GLY A 278 0.75 -3.81 20.75
CA GLY A 278 -0.23 -4.12 21.78
C GLY A 278 -1.49 -4.66 21.11
N GLY A 279 -2.28 -5.44 21.86
CA GLY A 279 -3.72 -5.34 21.69
C GLY A 279 -4.10 -3.89 21.97
N GLY A 280 -4.08 -3.06 20.93
CA GLY A 280 -4.04 -1.60 20.99
C GLY A 280 -4.99 -0.97 19.98
N GLY A 281 -6.09 -1.69 19.70
CA GLY A 281 -7.09 -1.36 18.71
C GLY A 281 -8.35 -2.21 18.88
N GLY A 282 -8.77 -2.46 20.12
CA GLY A 282 -9.97 -3.26 20.42
C GLY A 282 -9.95 -3.82 21.85
N GLY A 283 -10.59 -3.10 22.77
CA GLY A 283 -11.02 -3.60 24.08
C GLY A 283 -9.94 -3.97 25.11
N VAL A 284 -10.30 -3.81 26.38
CA VAL A 284 -9.59 -4.51 27.46
C VAL A 284 -10.41 -5.78 27.71
N SER A 285 -9.90 -6.95 27.30
CA SER A 285 -10.59 -8.23 27.50
C SER A 285 -11.03 -8.34 28.97
N THR A 286 -12.29 -8.69 29.18
CA THR A 286 -12.94 -8.63 30.49
C THR A 286 -13.12 -10.02 31.05
N VAL A 287 -12.50 -10.28 32.20
CA VAL A 287 -12.63 -11.55 32.91
C VAL A 287 -13.87 -11.49 33.78
N TYR A 288 -14.90 -12.23 33.42
CA TYR A 288 -16.07 -12.47 34.27
C TYR A 288 -15.80 -13.64 35.20
N ALA A 289 -15.93 -13.41 36.50
CA ALA A 289 -15.52 -14.40 37.49
C ALA A 289 -16.40 -14.43 38.74
N LYS A 290 -16.33 -15.54 39.47
CA LYS A 290 -17.13 -15.77 40.69
C LYS A 290 -16.30 -16.30 41.84
N ASP A 291 -16.16 -15.55 42.94
CA ASP A 291 -15.59 -16.06 44.19
C ASP A 291 -16.57 -17.06 44.85
N GLY A 292 -16.25 -18.35 44.77
CA GLY A 292 -17.12 -19.40 45.24
C GLY A 292 -17.05 -19.71 46.73
N THR A 293 -16.11 -19.12 47.49
CA THR A 293 -15.91 -19.51 48.89
C THR A 293 -15.95 -18.36 49.88
N ALA A 294 -16.51 -18.64 51.06
CA ALA A 294 -16.67 -17.66 52.14
C ALA A 294 -15.36 -17.36 52.91
N ILE A 295 -14.21 -17.34 52.22
CA ILE A 295 -12.90 -16.94 52.79
C ILE A 295 -12.70 -15.43 52.63
N CYS A 296 -13.06 -14.84 51.47
CA CYS A 296 -13.31 -13.41 51.35
C CYS A 296 -14.75 -13.08 51.82
N THR A 297 -15.68 -13.06 50.88
CA THR A 297 -17.09 -12.64 50.99
C THR A 297 -18.03 -13.76 50.54
N GLY A 298 -17.65 -14.49 49.48
CA GLY A 298 -18.25 -15.75 49.05
C GLY A 298 -19.63 -15.62 48.37
N GLY A 299 -19.70 -16.06 47.11
CA GLY A 299 -20.85 -15.92 46.22
C GLY A 299 -20.76 -14.70 45.30
N ASP A 300 -19.74 -13.86 45.45
CA ASP A 300 -19.57 -12.64 44.65
C ASP A 300 -19.26 -12.98 43.20
N PHE A 301 -20.15 -12.58 42.28
CA PHE A 301 -19.96 -12.57 40.83
C PHE A 301 -19.71 -11.14 40.36
N GLY A 302 -18.79 -10.98 39.43
CA GLY A 302 -18.35 -9.69 38.91
C GLY A 302 -17.35 -9.84 37.79
N SER A 303 -16.65 -8.76 37.47
CA SER A 303 -15.59 -8.76 36.46
C SER A 303 -14.31 -8.08 36.94
N PHE A 304 -13.19 -8.33 36.23
CA PHE A 304 -11.96 -7.54 36.35
C PHE A 304 -11.22 -7.51 35.00
N PRO A 305 -10.38 -6.49 34.73
CA PRO A 305 -9.62 -6.41 33.47
C PRO A 305 -8.58 -7.52 33.36
N LEU A 306 -8.39 -8.11 32.17
CA LEU A 306 -7.45 -9.22 31.95
C LEU A 306 -5.99 -8.88 32.29
N ASP A 307 -5.55 -7.65 32.00
CA ASP A 307 -4.23 -7.12 32.37
C ASP A 307 -4.15 -6.59 33.82
N GLY A 308 -5.31 -6.54 34.49
CA GLY A 308 -5.47 -6.05 35.86
C GLY A 308 -5.82 -4.56 35.95
N PRO A 309 -6.00 -4.04 37.17
CA PRO A 309 -5.75 -4.69 38.46
C PRO A 309 -6.76 -5.78 38.79
N TYR A 310 -6.30 -6.93 39.30
CA TYR A 310 -7.12 -8.12 39.58
C TYR A 310 -7.97 -7.97 40.87
N ASN A 311 -8.94 -7.06 40.86
CA ASN A 311 -9.95 -6.94 41.92
C ASN A 311 -11.33 -7.09 41.31
N LEU A 312 -12.08 -8.07 41.78
CA LEU A 312 -13.41 -8.41 41.28
C LEU A 312 -14.40 -7.29 41.60
N ASN A 313 -14.82 -6.56 40.57
CA ASN A 313 -15.90 -5.60 40.64
C ASN A 313 -17.23 -6.35 40.76
N THR A 314 -17.67 -6.57 42.00
CA THR A 314 -18.82 -7.44 42.32
C THR A 314 -20.14 -6.77 41.94
N VAL A 315 -20.85 -7.31 40.93
CA VAL A 315 -22.19 -6.84 40.52
C VAL A 315 -23.31 -7.55 41.29
N ASN A 316 -23.10 -8.81 41.71
CA ASN A 316 -24.09 -9.58 42.46
C ASN A 316 -23.44 -10.59 43.41
N ASN A 317 -24.18 -11.03 44.44
CA ASN A 317 -23.82 -12.18 45.27
C ASN A 317 -24.78 -13.35 44.95
N ASP A 318 -24.34 -14.28 44.10
CA ASP A 318 -25.07 -15.51 43.76
C ASP A 318 -24.69 -16.65 44.71
N PRO A 319 -25.62 -17.12 45.58
CA PRO A 319 -25.37 -18.24 46.49
C PRO A 319 -25.37 -19.63 45.80
N ALA A 320 -25.57 -19.71 44.49
CA ALA A 320 -25.59 -20.97 43.75
C ALA A 320 -24.18 -21.61 43.61
N ALA A 321 -24.16 -22.95 43.56
CA ALA A 321 -22.96 -23.76 43.40
C ALA A 321 -22.54 -23.87 41.92
N ASN A 322 -22.44 -22.70 41.26
CA ASN A 322 -21.99 -22.57 39.88
C ASN A 322 -20.49 -22.89 39.85
N PHE A 323 -20.11 -23.91 39.08
CA PHE A 323 -18.72 -24.31 38.85
C PHE A 323 -18.49 -24.39 37.33
N ALA A 324 -17.53 -23.62 36.86
CA ALA A 324 -17.23 -23.26 35.48
C ALA A 324 -18.30 -22.47 34.73
N GLY A 325 -17.87 -21.64 33.79
CA GLY A 325 -18.73 -20.91 32.86
C GLY A 325 -17.95 -20.36 31.67
N ASP A 326 -18.64 -20.19 30.55
CA ASP A 326 -18.06 -19.70 29.29
C ASP A 326 -19.17 -19.07 28.44
N PHE A 327 -18.80 -18.14 27.57
CA PHE A 327 -19.67 -17.52 26.57
C PHE A 327 -19.96 -18.52 25.43
N ASP A 328 -21.11 -18.38 24.76
CA ASP A 328 -21.26 -18.92 23.41
C ASP A 328 -20.95 -17.82 22.37
N GLY A 329 -20.80 -18.21 21.10
CA GLY A 329 -20.58 -17.29 19.97
C GLY A 329 -21.75 -16.34 19.65
N SER A 330 -22.65 -16.11 20.60
CA SER A 330 -23.64 -15.03 20.60
C SER A 330 -23.49 -14.06 21.78
N GLY A 331 -22.40 -14.18 22.57
CA GLY A 331 -22.18 -13.39 23.78
C GLY A 331 -23.03 -13.82 24.98
N THR A 332 -23.64 -15.02 24.95
CA THR A 332 -24.43 -15.50 26.10
C THR A 332 -23.54 -16.29 27.07
N LEU A 333 -23.28 -15.76 28.26
CA LEU A 333 -22.54 -16.47 29.32
C LEU A 333 -23.37 -17.64 29.91
N TYR A 334 -22.91 -18.87 29.69
CA TYR A 334 -23.46 -20.08 30.31
C TYR A 334 -22.66 -20.51 31.54
N THR A 335 -23.34 -21.15 32.48
CA THR A 335 -22.71 -21.81 33.64
C THR A 335 -23.54 -23.01 34.08
N MET A 336 -23.08 -23.74 35.08
CA MET A 336 -23.75 -24.94 35.58
C MET A 336 -23.73 -25.04 37.11
N ASP A 337 -24.92 -25.17 37.69
CA ASP A 337 -25.10 -25.50 39.11
C ASP A 337 -24.83 -26.99 39.32
N ASN A 338 -23.71 -27.29 39.99
CA ASN A 338 -23.24 -28.65 40.25
C ASN A 338 -24.06 -29.37 41.35
N ASP A 339 -24.68 -28.66 42.29
CA ASP A 339 -25.50 -29.26 43.36
C ASP A 339 -26.86 -29.73 42.82
N ASN A 340 -27.46 -28.96 41.90
CA ASN A 340 -28.74 -29.27 41.27
C ASN A 340 -28.62 -29.98 39.90
N LEU A 341 -27.42 -30.00 39.31
CA LEU A 341 -27.14 -30.51 37.95
C LEU A 341 -28.04 -29.83 36.91
N THR A 342 -27.93 -28.51 36.79
CA THR A 342 -28.70 -27.69 35.84
C THR A 342 -27.81 -26.72 35.09
N LEU A 343 -28.03 -26.60 33.78
CA LEU A 343 -27.49 -25.54 32.94
C LEU A 343 -28.23 -24.23 33.24
N LEU A 344 -27.47 -23.16 33.41
CA LEU A 344 -27.92 -21.80 33.65
C LEU A 344 -27.27 -20.86 32.61
N THR A 345 -27.85 -19.68 32.41
CA THR A 345 -27.13 -18.50 31.90
C THR A 345 -26.93 -17.50 33.04
N ILE A 346 -25.90 -16.67 32.95
CA ILE A 346 -25.72 -15.49 33.80
C ILE A 346 -25.81 -14.26 32.88
N ASP A 347 -26.59 -13.26 33.29
CA ASP A 347 -26.49 -11.90 32.74
C ASP A 347 -25.20 -11.26 33.29
N PRO A 348 -24.19 -10.93 32.46
CA PRO A 348 -22.89 -10.45 32.95
C PRO A 348 -22.98 -9.08 33.65
N ALA A 349 -23.91 -8.22 33.23
CA ALA A 349 -24.07 -6.87 33.80
C ALA A 349 -24.80 -6.89 35.16
N THR A 350 -25.81 -7.76 35.31
CA THR A 350 -26.59 -7.84 36.57
C THR A 350 -26.19 -9.00 37.49
N GLY A 351 -25.37 -9.93 37.01
CA GLY A 351 -25.00 -11.17 37.69
C GLY A 351 -26.19 -12.10 37.98
N ILE A 352 -27.32 -11.97 37.26
CA ILE A 352 -28.54 -12.74 37.53
C ILE A 352 -28.52 -14.07 36.77
N SER A 353 -28.46 -15.16 37.54
CA SER A 353 -28.56 -16.54 37.04
C SER A 353 -29.99 -16.92 36.61
N THR A 354 -30.16 -17.38 35.37
CA THR A 354 -31.43 -17.88 34.80
C THR A 354 -31.34 -19.36 34.44
N THR A 355 -32.31 -20.18 34.85
CA THR A 355 -32.29 -21.62 34.56
C THR A 355 -32.72 -21.96 33.13
N VAL A 356 -31.84 -22.64 32.40
CA VAL A 356 -32.11 -23.20 31.07
C VAL A 356 -32.77 -24.58 31.19
N GLY A 357 -32.11 -25.54 31.83
CA GLY A 357 -32.61 -26.91 31.91
C GLY A 357 -31.72 -27.88 32.72
N PRO A 358 -32.21 -29.09 33.02
CA PRO A 358 -31.47 -30.09 33.77
C PRO A 358 -30.39 -30.78 32.91
N LEU A 359 -29.20 -30.96 33.47
CA LEU A 359 -28.08 -31.71 32.88
C LEU A 359 -28.41 -33.21 32.81
N THR A 360 -29.04 -33.62 31.72
CA THR A 360 -29.49 -35.01 31.53
C THR A 360 -28.46 -35.84 30.76
N ASN A 361 -28.42 -37.15 31.04
CA ASN A 361 -27.45 -38.13 30.53
C ASN A 361 -26.00 -38.05 31.10
N ILE A 362 -25.73 -37.20 32.09
CA ILE A 362 -24.47 -37.25 32.85
C ILE A 362 -24.25 -38.64 33.49
N VAL A 363 -23.01 -39.13 33.48
CA VAL A 363 -22.62 -40.41 34.10
C VAL A 363 -22.97 -40.43 35.59
N ALA A 364 -23.64 -41.51 36.03
CA ALA A 364 -24.25 -41.57 37.35
C ALA A 364 -23.23 -41.50 38.50
N GLY A 365 -23.18 -40.35 39.16
CA GLY A 365 -22.30 -40.06 40.30
C GLY A 365 -21.13 -39.13 39.98
N HIS A 366 -20.97 -38.70 38.72
CA HIS A 366 -20.07 -37.60 38.38
C HIS A 366 -20.66 -36.27 38.87
N GLY A 367 -19.79 -35.37 39.32
CA GLY A 367 -20.08 -33.94 39.38
C GLY A 367 -19.57 -33.26 38.11
N THR A 368 -19.98 -32.02 37.87
CA THR A 368 -19.44 -31.20 36.79
C THR A 368 -18.05 -30.66 37.15
N ARG A 369 -17.29 -30.22 36.13
CA ARG A 369 -15.90 -29.76 36.26
C ARG A 369 -15.66 -28.49 35.46
N GLY A 370 -15.72 -28.59 34.13
CA GLY A 370 -15.49 -27.50 33.19
C GLY A 370 -16.60 -27.39 32.16
N LEU A 371 -16.77 -26.19 31.62
CA LEU A 371 -17.67 -25.85 30.53
C LEU A 371 -16.86 -24.98 29.58
N ALA A 372 -16.84 -25.29 28.28
CA ALA A 372 -16.09 -24.51 27.30
C ALA A 372 -16.76 -24.55 25.92
N TRP A 373 -16.82 -23.41 25.26
CA TRP A 373 -17.27 -23.24 23.89
C TRP A 373 -16.18 -23.65 22.89
N ASN A 374 -16.53 -23.73 21.62
CA ASN A 374 -15.58 -24.07 20.56
C ASN A 374 -16.00 -23.31 19.31
N GLU A 375 -15.31 -22.23 19.00
CA GLU A 375 -15.65 -21.37 17.87
C GLU A 375 -15.57 -22.11 16.53
N ALA A 376 -14.52 -22.92 16.32
CA ALA A 376 -14.31 -23.70 15.10
C ALA A 376 -15.46 -24.67 14.73
N ASN A 377 -16.41 -24.96 15.63
CA ASN A 377 -17.60 -25.76 15.33
C ASN A 377 -18.89 -25.33 16.04
N SER A 378 -18.91 -24.14 16.65
CA SER A 378 -20.04 -23.55 17.36
C SER A 378 -20.77 -24.51 18.32
N THR A 379 -20.01 -25.24 19.15
CA THR A 379 -20.57 -26.24 20.07
C THR A 379 -20.01 -26.08 21.48
N MET A 380 -20.91 -26.01 22.48
CA MET A 380 -20.54 -26.03 23.90
C MET A 380 -20.21 -27.45 24.36
N TYR A 381 -19.07 -27.61 25.03
CA TYR A 381 -18.57 -28.85 25.61
C TYR A 381 -18.60 -28.80 27.14
N LEU A 382 -18.83 -29.95 27.77
CA LEU A 382 -18.86 -30.08 29.23
C LEU A 382 -17.94 -31.22 29.69
N LEU A 383 -17.16 -30.96 30.72
CA LEU A 383 -16.37 -31.94 31.45
C LEU A 383 -17.05 -32.30 32.78
N SER A 384 -17.12 -33.61 33.07
CA SER A 384 -17.59 -34.16 34.36
C SER A 384 -16.55 -35.12 34.93
N GLY A 385 -16.55 -35.37 36.24
CA GLY A 385 -15.62 -36.37 36.79
C GLY A 385 -15.91 -36.88 38.21
N LEU A 386 -15.36 -38.06 38.51
CA LEU A 386 -15.44 -38.74 39.82
C LEU A 386 -14.12 -39.45 40.16
N GLY A 387 -13.25 -38.78 40.89
CA GLY A 387 -11.92 -39.31 41.23
C GLY A 387 -11.02 -39.32 39.99
N ASP A 388 -10.41 -40.49 39.71
CA ASP A 388 -9.50 -40.71 38.58
C ASP A 388 -10.18 -40.65 37.17
N ASP A 389 -11.52 -40.61 37.12
CA ASP A 389 -12.33 -40.64 35.90
C ASP A 389 -12.84 -39.24 35.50
N VAL A 390 -12.62 -38.84 34.25
CA VAL A 390 -13.27 -37.69 33.60
C VAL A 390 -13.99 -38.09 32.30
N THR A 391 -15.11 -37.44 32.02
CA THR A 391 -15.97 -37.70 30.85
C THR A 391 -16.37 -36.40 30.17
N LEU A 392 -16.19 -36.34 28.85
CA LEU A 392 -16.52 -35.21 27.98
C LEU A 392 -17.88 -35.43 27.29
N TYR A 393 -18.65 -34.35 27.11
CA TYR A 393 -19.93 -34.32 26.41
C TYR A 393 -20.03 -33.07 25.51
N THR A 394 -20.90 -33.11 24.49
CA THR A 394 -21.50 -31.87 23.95
C THR A 394 -22.78 -31.52 24.71
N VAL A 395 -23.12 -30.24 24.74
CA VAL A 395 -24.28 -29.67 25.45
C VAL A 395 -25.32 -29.12 24.45
N ASP A 396 -26.59 -29.50 24.62
CA ASP A 396 -27.71 -28.80 23.98
C ASP A 396 -28.08 -27.55 24.82
N LEU A 397 -27.62 -26.39 24.38
CA LEU A 397 -27.85 -25.09 25.02
C LEU A 397 -29.34 -24.71 25.15
N SER A 398 -30.25 -25.34 24.41
CA SER A 398 -31.69 -25.08 24.53
C SER A 398 -32.38 -25.89 25.65
N SER A 399 -31.72 -26.92 26.17
CA SER A 399 -32.37 -27.90 27.07
C SER A 399 -31.51 -28.44 28.22
N GLY A 400 -30.18 -28.25 28.19
CA GLY A 400 -29.23 -28.89 29.10
C GLY A 400 -29.00 -30.38 28.81
N THR A 401 -29.45 -30.92 27.68
CA THR A 401 -29.25 -32.34 27.35
C THR A 401 -27.80 -32.61 26.95
N LEU A 402 -27.13 -33.57 27.61
CA LEU A 402 -25.76 -33.96 27.30
C LEU A 402 -25.68 -35.14 26.33
N THR A 403 -24.67 -35.14 25.47
CA THR A 403 -24.29 -36.26 24.59
C THR A 403 -22.86 -36.70 24.90
N GLU A 404 -22.69 -37.89 25.47
CA GLU A 404 -21.39 -38.45 25.86
C GLU A 404 -20.48 -38.70 24.65
N ILE A 405 -19.26 -38.15 24.69
CA ILE A 405 -18.21 -38.38 23.70
C ILE A 405 -17.30 -39.53 24.14
N GLY A 406 -16.78 -39.46 25.38
CA GLY A 406 -15.87 -40.48 25.91
C GLY A 406 -15.39 -40.19 27.33
N THR A 407 -14.83 -41.23 27.97
CA THR A 407 -14.31 -41.20 29.35
C THR A 407 -12.83 -41.59 29.36
N THR A 408 -12.00 -40.81 30.05
CA THR A 408 -10.60 -41.12 30.34
C THR A 408 -10.38 -41.38 31.83
N THR A 409 -9.57 -42.39 32.14
CA THR A 409 -9.15 -42.73 33.51
C THR A 409 -7.63 -42.63 33.63
N ILE A 410 -7.12 -41.76 34.51
CA ILE A 410 -5.67 -41.64 34.80
C ILE A 410 -5.45 -41.76 36.31
N ALA A 411 -4.49 -42.59 36.74
CA ALA A 411 -4.37 -42.95 38.15
C ALA A 411 -3.80 -41.80 39.00
N GLY A 412 -4.60 -41.25 39.91
CA GLY A 412 -4.24 -40.10 40.75
C GLY A 412 -4.41 -38.73 40.07
N PHE A 413 -4.92 -38.70 38.84
CA PHE A 413 -5.31 -37.48 38.14
C PHE A 413 -6.70 -37.04 38.63
N ILE A 414 -6.90 -35.72 38.80
CA ILE A 414 -8.21 -35.16 39.13
C ILE A 414 -8.42 -33.92 38.26
N GLY A 415 -8.96 -34.12 37.05
CA GLY A 415 -9.28 -33.04 36.12
C GLY A 415 -10.34 -32.10 36.70
N ILE A 416 -10.10 -30.78 36.58
CA ILE A 416 -10.83 -29.79 37.37
C ILE A 416 -11.60 -28.73 36.55
N TRP A 417 -11.06 -28.29 35.41
CA TRP A 417 -11.70 -27.37 34.44
C TRP A 417 -11.49 -27.85 33.00
N LEU A 418 -12.08 -27.16 32.02
CA LEU A 418 -11.93 -27.38 30.58
C LEU A 418 -11.86 -26.00 29.92
N ALA A 419 -10.89 -25.79 29.03
CA ALA A 419 -10.78 -24.59 28.18
C ALA A 419 -10.51 -25.04 26.73
N ILE A 420 -10.93 -24.27 25.73
CA ILE A 420 -10.75 -24.62 24.31
C ILE A 420 -10.32 -23.35 23.56
N ASP A 421 -9.28 -23.45 22.72
CA ASP A 421 -8.85 -22.31 21.90
C ASP A 421 -9.72 -22.12 20.64
N ASN A 422 -9.56 -20.99 19.95
CA ASN A 422 -10.31 -20.65 18.73
C ASN A 422 -10.14 -21.70 17.61
N ASP A 423 -8.99 -22.38 17.55
CA ASP A 423 -8.69 -23.47 16.61
C ASP A 423 -9.40 -24.79 16.98
N GLY A 424 -10.01 -24.86 18.16
CA GLY A 424 -10.74 -26.01 18.68
C GLY A 424 -9.88 -27.04 19.41
N ASN A 425 -8.66 -26.71 19.82
CA ASN A 425 -7.82 -27.56 20.68
C ASN A 425 -8.26 -27.39 22.14
N ALA A 426 -8.57 -28.51 22.81
CA ALA A 426 -9.06 -28.49 24.18
C ALA A 426 -7.98 -28.83 25.20
N TYR A 427 -8.03 -28.17 26.35
CA TYR A 427 -7.07 -28.26 27.45
C TYR A 427 -7.77 -28.42 28.80
N MET A 428 -7.10 -29.08 29.74
CA MET A 428 -7.55 -29.19 31.13
C MET A 428 -6.36 -29.35 32.09
N ALA A 429 -6.46 -28.80 33.30
CA ALA A 429 -5.51 -29.06 34.38
C ALA A 429 -6.00 -30.13 35.36
N ASP A 430 -5.07 -30.70 36.13
CA ASP A 430 -5.33 -31.66 37.18
C ASP A 430 -4.74 -31.23 38.55
N ILE A 431 -5.54 -31.39 39.62
CA ILE A 431 -5.16 -31.01 41.00
C ILE A 431 -4.53 -32.18 41.81
N GLY A 432 -4.20 -33.29 41.15
CA GLY A 432 -3.62 -34.48 41.79
C GLY A 432 -2.12 -34.66 41.49
N LEU A 433 -1.70 -34.25 40.29
CA LEU A 433 -0.33 -34.33 39.78
C LEU A 433 0.24 -32.95 39.36
N ASP A 434 -0.60 -31.90 39.37
CA ASP A 434 -0.25 -30.52 39.02
C ASP A 434 0.24 -30.37 37.56
N ASN A 435 -0.42 -31.07 36.64
CA ASN A 435 -0.10 -31.12 35.21
C ASN A 435 -1.21 -30.52 34.33
N LEU A 436 -0.82 -30.00 33.16
CA LEU A 436 -1.71 -29.68 32.04
C LEU A 436 -1.84 -30.89 31.10
N TYR A 437 -3.04 -31.09 30.55
CA TYR A 437 -3.37 -32.12 29.56
C TYR A 437 -4.12 -31.50 28.38
N SER A 438 -3.88 -32.00 27.16
CA SER A 438 -4.79 -31.79 26.04
C SER A 438 -5.89 -32.84 26.02
N MET A 439 -7.03 -32.50 25.43
CA MET A 439 -8.21 -33.37 25.29
C MET A 439 -8.64 -33.46 23.82
N ASP A 440 -8.75 -34.70 23.32
CA ASP A 440 -9.28 -34.98 21.99
C ASP A 440 -10.83 -34.88 22.02
N LEU A 441 -11.39 -33.80 21.44
CA LEU A 441 -12.83 -33.53 21.44
C LEU A 441 -13.68 -34.54 20.65
N ALA A 442 -13.06 -35.39 19.81
CA ALA A 442 -13.76 -36.43 19.06
C ALA A 442 -13.86 -37.77 19.82
N THR A 443 -13.04 -37.97 20.87
CA THR A 443 -12.93 -39.24 21.59
C THR A 443 -12.94 -39.13 23.11
N GLY A 444 -12.82 -37.93 23.68
CA GLY A 444 -12.68 -37.69 25.11
C GLY A 444 -11.34 -38.20 25.70
N THR A 445 -10.32 -38.38 24.86
CA THR A 445 -9.01 -38.91 25.27
C THR A 445 -8.11 -37.80 25.79
N ALA A 446 -7.58 -37.94 27.02
CA ALA A 446 -6.61 -36.99 27.58
C ALA A 446 -5.15 -37.39 27.32
N THR A 447 -4.28 -36.41 27.06
CA THR A 447 -2.83 -36.58 26.87
C THR A 447 -2.04 -35.57 27.71
N GLU A 448 -1.07 -36.03 28.51
CA GLU A 448 -0.22 -35.18 29.35
C GLU A 448 0.69 -34.28 28.49
N ILE A 449 0.68 -32.97 28.75
CA ILE A 449 1.56 -31.97 28.13
C ILE A 449 2.80 -31.78 29.02
N GLY A 450 2.59 -31.37 30.27
CA GLY A 450 3.66 -31.09 31.22
C GLY A 450 3.17 -30.45 32.52
N PRO A 451 4.09 -30.19 33.47
CA PRO A 451 3.74 -29.68 34.80
C PRO A 451 3.48 -28.18 34.81
N LEU A 452 2.44 -27.77 35.55
CA LEU A 452 2.08 -26.36 35.81
C LEU A 452 3.20 -25.60 36.52
N GLY A 453 4.00 -26.28 37.35
CA GLY A 453 5.07 -25.65 38.12
C GLY A 453 4.59 -24.87 39.35
N ILE A 454 3.27 -24.80 39.56
CA ILE A 454 2.60 -24.36 40.79
C ILE A 454 1.75 -25.51 41.34
N ASP A 455 1.64 -25.62 42.66
CA ASP A 455 0.86 -26.67 43.34
C ASP A 455 -0.62 -26.20 43.46
N ILE A 456 -1.49 -26.59 42.52
CA ILE A 456 -2.90 -26.16 42.49
C ILE A 456 -3.75 -27.04 43.41
N SER A 457 -4.19 -26.46 44.53
CA SER A 457 -5.05 -27.18 45.49
C SER A 457 -6.52 -27.20 45.08
N PHE A 458 -6.99 -26.11 44.47
CA PHE A 458 -8.38 -25.92 43.99
C PHE A 458 -8.39 -24.92 42.82
N ALA A 459 -7.67 -25.19 41.72
CA ALA A 459 -7.90 -24.43 40.49
C ALA A 459 -9.36 -24.68 40.07
N GLN A 460 -10.15 -23.63 39.93
CA GLN A 460 -11.61 -23.77 39.82
C GLN A 460 -12.09 -23.62 38.38
N ASP A 461 -11.47 -22.74 37.60
CA ASP A 461 -11.80 -22.51 36.20
C ASP A 461 -10.62 -21.87 35.44
N ALA A 462 -10.65 -21.95 34.12
CA ALA A 462 -9.66 -21.40 33.21
C ALA A 462 -10.26 -21.23 31.82
N ASP A 463 -9.78 -20.24 31.08
CA ASP A 463 -10.33 -19.89 29.77
C ASP A 463 -9.27 -19.24 28.88
N PHE A 464 -9.51 -19.25 27.57
CA PHE A 464 -8.70 -18.54 26.60
C PHE A 464 -9.21 -17.11 26.45
N ASP A 465 -8.30 -16.15 26.37
CA ASP A 465 -8.64 -14.86 25.79
C ASP A 465 -8.83 -15.04 24.28
N PRO A 466 -10.03 -14.85 23.71
CA PRO A 466 -10.30 -15.17 22.32
C PRO A 466 -9.61 -14.20 21.34
N ASP A 467 -9.13 -13.04 21.82
CA ASP A 467 -8.38 -12.09 21.00
C ASP A 467 -6.90 -12.52 20.84
N THR A 468 -6.22 -12.88 21.93
CA THR A 468 -4.80 -13.24 21.90
C THR A 468 -4.50 -14.74 21.80
N GLY A 469 -5.49 -15.60 22.05
CA GLY A 469 -5.33 -17.06 22.12
C GLY A 469 -4.50 -17.53 23.32
N ILE A 470 -4.35 -16.70 24.36
CA ILE A 470 -3.61 -17.04 25.58
C ILE A 470 -4.54 -17.70 26.60
N LEU A 471 -4.14 -18.84 27.16
CA LEU A 471 -4.84 -19.52 28.25
C LEU A 471 -4.54 -18.87 29.61
N TYR A 472 -5.57 -18.45 30.35
CA TYR A 472 -5.46 -17.96 31.72
C TYR A 472 -6.26 -18.83 32.69
N MET A 473 -5.86 -18.85 33.97
CA MET A 473 -6.54 -19.63 35.01
C MET A 473 -6.61 -18.95 36.37
N GLY A 474 -7.71 -19.22 37.09
CA GLY A 474 -7.86 -18.92 38.50
C GLY A 474 -7.21 -20.00 39.38
N ALA A 475 -5.92 -19.84 39.70
CA ALA A 475 -5.16 -20.83 40.47
C ALA A 475 -5.29 -20.60 42.00
N TYR A 476 -5.92 -21.53 42.71
CA TYR A 476 -5.90 -21.53 44.18
C TYR A 476 -4.82 -22.48 44.72
N ILE A 477 -3.78 -21.89 45.30
CA ILE A 477 -2.58 -22.61 45.77
C ILE A 477 -2.63 -23.00 47.26
N GLY A 478 -3.78 -22.78 47.90
CA GLY A 478 -4.10 -23.33 49.22
C GLY A 478 -3.83 -22.38 50.40
N GLY A 479 -4.69 -22.48 51.42
CA GLY A 479 -4.52 -21.73 52.68
C GLY A 479 -5.08 -20.31 52.70
N GLY A 480 -5.96 -19.97 51.74
CA GLY A 480 -6.46 -18.60 51.53
C GLY A 480 -5.46 -17.75 50.74
N VAL A 481 -4.86 -18.34 49.70
CA VAL A 481 -3.93 -17.71 48.77
C VAL A 481 -4.31 -18.17 47.35
N ASN A 482 -4.49 -17.21 46.45
CA ASN A 482 -4.78 -17.42 45.04
C ASN A 482 -3.73 -16.75 44.14
N GLN A 483 -3.84 -17.02 42.85
CA GLN A 483 -3.01 -16.42 41.82
C GLN A 483 -3.75 -16.46 40.49
N TRP A 484 -3.90 -15.30 39.85
CA TRP A 484 -4.16 -15.21 38.42
C TRP A 484 -2.87 -15.59 37.68
N ALA A 485 -2.97 -16.46 36.68
CA ALA A 485 -1.82 -16.96 35.93
C ALA A 485 -2.17 -17.26 34.48
N SER A 486 -1.26 -16.95 33.55
CA SER A 486 -1.30 -17.50 32.20
C SER A 486 -0.64 -18.88 32.16
N VAL A 487 -0.97 -19.70 31.17
CA VAL A 487 -0.49 -21.09 31.03
C VAL A 487 0.05 -21.33 29.62
N ASP A 488 1.31 -21.74 29.53
CA ASP A 488 1.93 -22.18 28.28
C ASP A 488 1.35 -23.54 27.86
N THR A 489 0.53 -23.56 26.81
CA THR A 489 -0.13 -24.75 26.28
C THR A 489 0.82 -25.77 25.65
N ALA A 490 2.06 -25.39 25.32
CA ALA A 490 3.07 -26.27 24.74
C ALA A 490 3.96 -26.97 25.77
N THR A 491 4.23 -26.32 26.92
CA THR A 491 5.06 -26.89 28.00
C THR A 491 4.28 -27.27 29.25
N GLY A 492 3.05 -26.78 29.39
CA GLY A 492 2.21 -26.88 30.57
C GLY A 492 2.53 -25.85 31.64
N ALA A 493 3.57 -25.02 31.52
CA ALA A 493 4.05 -24.17 32.61
C ALA A 493 3.17 -22.93 32.85
N ALA A 494 2.80 -22.68 34.11
CA ALA A 494 2.04 -21.51 34.53
C ALA A 494 2.96 -20.32 34.90
N THR A 495 2.58 -19.12 34.49
CA THR A 495 3.24 -17.85 34.85
C THR A 495 2.29 -17.01 35.68
N GLY A 496 2.64 -16.81 36.95
CA GLY A 496 1.83 -16.03 37.88
C GLY A 496 1.86 -14.53 37.61
N LEU A 497 0.69 -13.94 37.41
CA LEU A 497 0.48 -12.53 37.05
C LEU A 497 0.20 -11.66 38.29
N GLY A 498 -0.66 -12.13 39.20
CA GLY A 498 -0.93 -11.43 40.46
C GLY A 498 -2.02 -12.10 41.31
N PRO A 499 -2.26 -11.61 42.54
CA PRO A 499 -3.32 -12.13 43.41
C PRO A 499 -4.67 -11.46 43.10
N VAL A 500 -5.78 -12.20 43.22
CA VAL A 500 -7.14 -11.69 43.01
C VAL A 500 -7.79 -11.38 44.36
N ASN A 501 -8.40 -10.19 44.52
CA ASN A 501 -9.04 -9.75 45.77
C ASN A 501 -8.11 -9.86 47.01
N ALA A 502 -6.87 -9.37 46.88
CA ALA A 502 -5.86 -9.43 47.95
C ALA A 502 -5.65 -10.85 48.53
N ASP A 503 -5.37 -11.80 47.62
CA ASP A 503 -5.03 -13.22 47.85
C ASP A 503 -6.18 -14.16 48.27
N CYS A 504 -7.39 -13.70 48.64
CA CYS A 504 -8.34 -14.57 49.36
C CYS A 504 -9.39 -15.35 48.52
N ALA A 505 -9.62 -14.99 47.24
CA ALA A 505 -10.76 -15.50 46.45
C ALA A 505 -10.51 -16.86 45.78
N GLU A 506 -11.58 -17.63 45.53
CA GLU A 506 -11.52 -18.93 44.84
C GLU A 506 -12.45 -18.91 43.61
N LEU A 507 -11.89 -18.67 42.41
CA LEU A 507 -12.64 -18.29 41.20
C LEU A 507 -13.39 -19.46 40.52
N THR A 508 -14.57 -19.78 41.04
CA THR A 508 -15.51 -20.82 40.55
C THR A 508 -16.07 -20.64 39.15
N ILE A 509 -15.89 -19.46 38.56
CA ILE A 509 -16.11 -19.17 37.13
C ILE A 509 -14.94 -18.29 36.72
N VAL A 510 -14.43 -18.53 35.52
CA VAL A 510 -13.52 -17.68 34.75
C VAL A 510 -13.97 -17.79 33.30
N ALA A 511 -14.64 -16.76 32.79
CA ALA A 511 -14.99 -16.62 31.37
C ALA A 511 -14.38 -15.31 30.87
N ILE A 512 -13.67 -15.35 29.74
CA ILE A 512 -12.99 -14.18 29.17
C ILE A 512 -13.79 -13.75 27.94
N GLU A 513 -14.49 -12.64 28.09
CA GLU A 513 -14.99 -11.91 26.94
C GLU A 513 -13.80 -11.16 26.34
N GLY A 514 -13.45 -11.48 25.09
CA GLY A 514 -12.40 -10.76 24.37
C GLY A 514 -12.76 -9.28 24.22
N GLY A 515 -11.74 -8.45 23.95
CA GLY A 515 -11.92 -7.09 23.45
C GLY A 515 -12.56 -7.02 22.05
N GLY A 516 -12.84 -8.17 21.43
CA GLY A 516 -13.75 -8.42 20.30
C GLY A 516 -14.90 -7.43 20.21
N THR A 517 -14.64 -6.37 19.46
CA THR A 517 -15.50 -5.18 19.35
C THR A 517 -16.06 -4.70 20.69
N VAL A 518 -15.28 -3.84 21.37
CA VAL A 518 -15.90 -2.56 21.78
C VAL A 518 -16.66 -2.06 20.56
N PRO A 519 -17.96 -1.67 20.64
CA PRO A 519 -18.57 -0.93 19.54
C PRO A 519 -17.60 0.20 19.18
N PRO A 520 -17.13 0.23 17.91
CA PRO A 520 -15.83 0.78 17.51
C PRO A 520 -15.62 2.13 18.19
N PRO A 521 -14.47 2.39 18.84
CA PRO A 521 -14.32 3.24 20.03
C PRO A 521 -15.23 4.46 19.95
N PRO A 522 -16.34 4.42 20.72
CA PRO A 522 -17.71 4.60 20.24
C PRO A 522 -17.72 5.52 19.01
N ASN A 523 -18.07 5.03 17.82
CA ASN A 523 -17.82 5.71 16.54
C ASN A 523 -18.45 7.08 16.61
N CYS A 524 -17.69 8.10 17.00
CA CYS A 524 -18.27 9.32 17.57
C CYS A 524 -17.19 10.39 17.67
N THR A 525 -17.61 11.65 17.61
CA THR A 525 -16.69 12.76 17.86
C THR A 525 -16.71 13.10 19.34
N SER A 526 -15.81 12.50 20.14
CA SER A 526 -15.58 12.95 21.51
C SER A 526 -15.18 14.42 21.49
N THR A 527 -16.04 15.26 22.06
CA THR A 527 -15.89 16.71 22.10
C THR A 527 -15.81 17.15 23.55
N THR A 528 -14.63 17.65 23.95
CA THR A 528 -14.46 18.29 25.25
C THR A 528 -14.97 19.73 25.19
N TYR A 529 -15.91 20.02 26.08
CA TYR A 529 -16.48 21.33 26.31
C TYR A 529 -15.90 21.94 27.60
N ASP A 530 -15.32 23.13 27.50
CA ASP A 530 -14.81 23.89 28.65
C ASP A 530 -15.81 24.98 29.10
N SER A 531 -15.98 25.14 30.41
CA SER A 531 -16.76 26.26 30.93
C SER A 531 -16.01 27.59 30.73
N THR A 532 -16.66 28.56 30.09
CA THR A 532 -16.14 29.93 29.99
C THR A 532 -16.46 30.80 31.23
N ALA A 533 -17.11 30.22 32.25
CA ALA A 533 -17.46 30.90 33.49
C ALA A 533 -16.40 30.77 34.59
N VAL A 534 -15.37 29.94 34.41
CA VAL A 534 -14.22 29.83 35.33
C VAL A 534 -13.12 30.86 35.02
N PRO A 535 -12.33 31.32 36.02
CA PRO A 535 -12.44 31.00 37.44
C PRO A 535 -13.68 31.64 38.08
N PHE A 536 -14.47 30.83 38.79
CA PHE A 536 -15.73 31.23 39.43
C PHE A 536 -15.57 31.30 40.95
N ASP A 537 -15.77 32.48 41.52
CA ASP A 537 -15.70 32.78 42.96
C ASP A 537 -16.94 32.24 43.68
N ILE A 538 -16.76 31.32 44.63
CA ILE A 538 -17.86 30.63 45.34
C ILE A 538 -18.55 31.58 46.34
N ASP A 539 -17.77 32.39 47.07
CA ASP A 539 -18.25 33.27 48.15
C ASP A 539 -18.72 34.66 47.67
N GLY A 540 -18.23 35.07 46.50
CA GLY A 540 -18.41 36.39 45.92
C GLY A 540 -17.84 37.54 46.77
N ALA A 541 -18.63 38.08 47.70
CA ALA A 541 -18.24 39.28 48.45
C ALA A 541 -18.39 39.19 49.97
N ASP A 542 -18.90 38.08 50.52
CA ASP A 542 -19.23 37.95 51.94
C ASP A 542 -19.15 36.49 52.44
N THR A 543 -17.95 36.04 52.83
CA THR A 543 -17.64 34.71 53.39
C THR A 543 -18.27 34.43 54.77
N SER A 544 -19.32 35.15 55.16
CA SER A 544 -19.95 35.06 56.50
C SER A 544 -21.32 34.36 56.54
N THR A 545 -21.75 33.78 55.42
CA THR A 545 -22.99 32.99 55.30
C THR A 545 -22.79 31.76 54.43
N THR A 546 -23.54 30.70 54.74
CA THR A 546 -23.65 29.45 53.96
C THR A 546 -24.29 29.73 52.59
N ASP A 547 -23.58 29.49 51.49
CA ASP A 547 -24.00 29.94 50.16
C ASP A 547 -25.18 29.15 49.58
N CYS A 548 -25.33 27.88 49.98
CA CYS A 548 -26.48 27.00 49.69
C CYS A 548 -27.86 27.63 49.92
N THR A 549 -27.96 28.71 50.73
CA THR A 549 -29.21 29.38 51.07
C THR A 549 -29.50 30.70 50.37
N ASN A 550 -28.52 31.30 49.67
CA ASN A 550 -28.66 32.65 49.10
C ASN A 550 -28.67 32.65 47.56
N ALA A 551 -27.77 31.89 46.94
CA ALA A 551 -27.77 31.56 45.51
C ALA A 551 -26.91 30.29 45.32
N PRO A 552 -27.36 29.27 44.56
CA PRO A 552 -26.47 28.21 44.14
C PRO A 552 -25.39 28.78 43.21
N ASN A 553 -24.14 28.32 43.35
CA ASN A 553 -23.09 28.69 42.42
C ASN A 553 -23.20 27.78 41.20
N GLU A 554 -23.77 28.31 40.12
CA GLU A 554 -24.08 27.61 38.87
C GLU A 554 -23.06 28.00 37.79
N ILE A 555 -22.23 27.04 37.38
CA ILE A 555 -21.15 27.20 36.40
C ILE A 555 -21.54 26.42 35.13
N PRO A 556 -21.99 27.10 34.05
CA PRO A 556 -22.52 26.42 32.87
C PRO A 556 -21.45 26.01 31.85
N ILE A 557 -21.76 24.94 31.12
CA ILE A 557 -21.18 24.52 29.84
C ILE A 557 -22.32 24.43 28.82
N THR A 558 -22.16 25.03 27.64
CA THR A 558 -23.15 24.91 26.55
C THR A 558 -22.68 23.88 25.54
N VAL A 559 -23.37 22.74 25.45
CA VAL A 559 -23.16 21.69 24.45
C VAL A 559 -23.89 22.07 23.17
N THR A 560 -23.19 21.99 22.03
CA THR A 560 -23.75 22.36 20.71
C THR A 560 -24.14 21.19 19.84
N ASP A 561 -23.65 19.99 20.14
CA ASP A 561 -23.98 18.77 19.40
C ASP A 561 -25.41 18.30 19.71
N ASN A 562 -25.91 17.38 18.89
CA ASN A 562 -27.24 16.79 19.02
C ASN A 562 -27.09 15.29 19.23
N GLY A 563 -27.77 14.74 20.22
CA GLY A 563 -27.72 13.33 20.59
C GLY A 563 -28.51 13.09 21.86
N THR A 564 -28.69 11.83 22.22
CA THR A 564 -29.48 11.39 23.38
C THR A 564 -28.65 10.41 24.21
N ILE A 565 -28.53 10.64 25.51
CA ILE A 565 -27.79 9.72 26.39
C ILE A 565 -28.52 8.36 26.40
N GLY A 566 -27.77 7.27 26.20
CA GLY A 566 -28.31 5.91 26.13
C GLY A 566 -28.88 5.50 24.75
N ASP A 567 -28.84 6.42 23.78
CA ASP A 567 -29.31 6.22 22.40
C ASP A 567 -28.23 6.83 21.47
N GLY A 568 -27.10 6.13 21.40
CA GLY A 568 -25.89 6.51 20.67
C GLY A 568 -24.93 7.45 21.43
N ALA A 569 -25.43 8.54 22.04
CA ALA A 569 -24.55 9.51 22.71
C ALA A 569 -24.20 9.10 24.15
N THR A 570 -23.01 9.46 24.61
CA THR A 570 -22.52 9.17 25.97
C THR A 570 -21.83 10.38 26.60
N LEU A 571 -22.01 10.56 27.92
CA LEU A 571 -21.26 11.51 28.73
C LEU A 571 -20.06 10.76 29.31
N GLU A 572 -18.89 10.94 28.70
CA GLU A 572 -17.69 10.16 29.01
C GLU A 572 -17.13 10.55 30.38
N ASN A 573 -16.82 11.83 30.57
CA ASN A 573 -16.29 12.32 31.84
C ASN A 573 -16.59 13.81 32.09
N ILE A 574 -16.45 14.20 33.34
CA ILE A 574 -16.32 15.61 33.77
C ILE A 574 -15.02 15.79 34.54
N THR A 575 -14.35 16.92 34.37
CA THR A 575 -13.17 17.29 35.17
C THR A 575 -13.40 18.62 35.87
N ILE A 576 -13.10 18.67 37.17
CA ILE A 576 -13.22 19.86 38.01
C ILE A 576 -11.89 20.20 38.68
N ASP A 577 -11.58 21.49 38.81
CA ASP A 577 -10.53 22.00 39.70
C ASP A 577 -11.20 22.99 40.65
N ILE A 578 -11.22 22.69 41.96
CA ILE A 578 -11.85 23.55 42.98
C ILE A 578 -10.92 23.74 44.18
N ALA A 579 -10.30 24.93 44.21
CA ALA A 579 -9.53 25.40 45.35
C ALA A 579 -10.49 25.88 46.46
N HIS A 580 -10.58 25.15 47.57
CA HIS A 580 -11.36 25.53 48.76
C HIS A 580 -10.51 25.45 50.04
N THR A 581 -10.77 26.28 51.05
CA THR A 581 -10.01 26.23 52.32
C THR A 581 -10.45 25.12 53.28
N PHE A 582 -11.65 24.57 53.09
CA PHE A 582 -12.12 23.37 53.80
C PHE A 582 -13.04 22.56 52.89
N SER A 583 -12.49 21.58 52.18
CA SER A 583 -13.20 20.95 51.05
C SER A 583 -14.43 20.11 51.46
N SER A 584 -14.48 19.63 52.72
CA SER A 584 -15.61 18.86 53.26
C SER A 584 -16.92 19.64 53.38
N ASP A 585 -16.91 20.96 53.20
CA ASP A 585 -18.12 21.78 53.32
C ASP A 585 -18.84 21.92 51.95
N LEU A 586 -18.33 21.26 50.89
CA LEU A 586 -18.84 21.32 49.53
C LEU A 586 -19.83 20.18 49.19
N ASP A 587 -21.07 20.56 48.88
CA ASP A 587 -22.00 19.80 48.03
C ASP A 587 -21.69 20.13 46.56
N ILE A 588 -21.46 19.12 45.71
CA ILE A 588 -21.20 19.31 44.27
C ILE A 588 -22.15 18.44 43.44
N SER A 589 -22.81 19.03 42.44
CA SER A 589 -23.78 18.32 41.57
C SER A 589 -23.68 18.78 40.11
N LEU A 590 -23.97 17.86 39.18
CA LEU A 590 -24.13 18.13 37.76
C LEU A 590 -25.63 18.18 37.42
N ILE A 591 -26.06 19.15 36.61
CA ILE A 591 -27.45 19.30 36.16
C ILE A 591 -27.50 19.30 34.63
N SER A 592 -28.37 18.44 34.07
CA SER A 592 -28.60 18.32 32.62
C SER A 592 -29.44 19.47 32.04
N PRO A 593 -29.46 19.66 30.70
CA PRO A 593 -30.35 20.63 30.04
C PRO A 593 -31.84 20.37 30.27
N ALA A 594 -32.24 19.14 30.62
CA ALA A 594 -33.61 18.80 31.02
C ALA A 594 -33.94 19.20 32.47
N GLY A 595 -32.92 19.47 33.28
CA GLY A 595 -33.03 19.86 34.69
C GLY A 595 -32.91 18.69 35.68
N THR A 596 -32.38 17.55 35.25
CA THR A 596 -32.10 16.40 36.13
C THR A 596 -30.77 16.64 36.85
N GLU A 597 -30.74 16.44 38.18
CA GLU A 597 -29.63 16.81 39.06
C GLU A 597 -29.00 15.54 39.68
N LEU A 598 -27.71 15.32 39.42
CA LEU A 598 -26.90 14.23 39.93
C LEU A 598 -25.83 14.75 40.90
N ILE A 599 -25.75 14.19 42.10
CA ILE A 599 -24.72 14.54 43.09
C ILE A 599 -23.41 13.85 42.69
N ILE A 600 -22.34 14.62 42.44
CA ILE A 600 -21.04 14.06 42.05
C ILE A 600 -20.10 13.87 43.25
N ALA A 601 -20.14 14.80 44.22
CA ALA A 601 -19.44 14.66 45.49
C ALA A 601 -20.25 15.33 46.63
N GLN A 602 -20.20 14.77 47.84
CA GLN A 602 -20.96 15.27 48.98
C GLN A 602 -20.21 15.17 50.31
N ASP A 603 -20.01 16.29 50.99
CA ASP A 603 -19.26 16.40 52.25
C ASP A 603 -17.81 15.84 52.21
N LEU A 604 -17.21 15.66 51.01
CA LEU A 604 -15.93 14.97 50.83
C LEU A 604 -14.72 15.90 50.83
N GLY A 605 -13.55 15.34 51.19
CA GLY A 605 -12.26 16.05 51.17
C GLY A 605 -11.75 16.47 52.56
N GLY A 606 -12.61 16.53 53.57
CA GLY A 606 -12.19 16.82 54.94
C GLY A 606 -11.58 18.21 55.10
N SER A 607 -10.62 18.33 56.01
CA SER A 607 -9.86 19.57 56.25
C SER A 607 -8.69 19.76 55.28
N THR A 608 -8.72 19.14 54.10
CA THR A 608 -7.72 19.34 53.06
C THR A 608 -8.09 20.61 52.29
N GLU A 609 -7.19 21.59 52.30
CA GLU A 609 -7.22 22.71 51.37
C GLU A 609 -7.01 22.15 49.96
N ASP A 610 -7.82 22.58 48.98
CA ASP A 610 -7.68 22.18 47.57
C ASP A 610 -7.78 20.66 47.33
N ALA A 611 -8.87 20.03 47.79
CA ALA A 611 -9.04 18.58 47.67
C ALA A 611 -9.35 18.11 46.23
N TYR A 612 -10.03 18.93 45.43
CA TYR A 612 -10.51 18.59 44.09
C TYR A 612 -9.61 19.19 43.00
N ASN A 613 -8.29 19.03 43.11
CA ASN A 613 -7.32 19.60 42.17
C ASN A 613 -7.23 18.71 40.91
N GLY A 614 -7.90 19.12 39.82
CA GLY A 614 -7.96 18.38 38.56
C GLY A 614 -8.73 17.05 38.63
N THR A 615 -9.72 16.94 39.51
CA THR A 615 -10.45 15.71 39.77
C THR A 615 -11.45 15.39 38.67
N MET A 616 -11.31 14.18 38.13
CA MET A 616 -12.12 13.66 37.02
C MET A 616 -13.14 12.65 37.54
N PHE A 617 -14.37 12.72 37.04
CA PHE A 617 -15.43 11.75 37.28
C PHE A 617 -15.89 11.11 35.97
N GLU A 618 -16.15 9.81 36.01
CA GLU A 618 -16.47 8.94 34.87
C GLU A 618 -17.22 7.69 35.38
N ASP A 619 -18.03 7.09 34.51
CA ASP A 619 -18.77 5.88 34.84
C ASP A 619 -17.84 4.66 34.97
N GLY A 620 -18.03 3.88 36.04
CA GLY A 620 -17.10 2.81 36.40
C GLY A 620 -15.82 3.26 37.14
N GLY A 621 -15.62 4.57 37.35
CA GLY A 621 -14.52 5.11 38.15
C GLY A 621 -14.53 4.63 39.62
N ALA A 622 -13.45 4.90 40.35
CA ALA A 622 -13.34 4.48 41.76
C ALA A 622 -14.32 5.24 42.69
N ASP A 623 -14.84 4.61 43.75
CA ASP A 623 -15.68 5.30 44.76
C ASP A 623 -14.88 6.39 45.49
N ILE A 624 -15.17 7.66 45.17
CA ILE A 624 -14.52 8.83 45.76
C ILE A 624 -14.75 8.94 47.28
N SER A 625 -15.82 8.36 47.82
CA SER A 625 -16.07 8.36 49.27
C SER A 625 -15.10 7.44 50.03
N GLY A 626 -14.49 6.47 49.33
CA GLY A 626 -13.38 5.65 49.83
C GLY A 626 -11.99 6.26 49.64
N ALA A 627 -11.86 7.31 48.82
CA ALA A 627 -10.60 7.95 48.49
C ALA A 627 -10.08 8.90 49.60
N THR A 628 -8.80 9.24 49.56
CA THR A 628 -8.16 10.14 50.55
C THR A 628 -7.68 11.42 49.86
N ALA A 629 -8.23 12.56 50.27
CA ALA A 629 -7.88 13.86 49.68
C ALA A 629 -6.43 14.32 49.96
N PRO A 630 -5.80 15.09 49.05
CA PRO A 630 -6.36 15.59 47.79
C PRO A 630 -6.55 14.44 46.78
N PHE A 631 -7.69 14.47 46.08
CA PHE A 631 -8.12 13.38 45.20
C PHE A 631 -7.28 13.31 43.93
N GLY A 632 -6.78 14.45 43.45
CA GLY A 632 -5.96 14.51 42.24
C GLY A 632 -6.77 14.13 41.00
N VAL A 633 -6.08 13.74 39.92
CA VAL A 633 -6.70 13.25 38.68
C VAL A 633 -7.36 11.89 38.91
N GLY A 634 -8.62 11.78 38.49
CA GLY A 634 -9.43 10.56 38.55
C GLY A 634 -9.09 9.56 37.42
N PRO A 635 -9.99 8.62 37.08
CA PRO A 635 -11.44 8.72 37.25
C PRO A 635 -12.02 8.23 38.58
N TYR A 636 -13.07 8.93 39.02
CA TYR A 636 -13.91 8.59 40.16
C TYR A 636 -15.39 8.45 39.76
N MET A 637 -16.12 7.52 40.37
CA MET A 637 -17.58 7.45 40.19
C MET A 637 -18.26 8.56 41.00
N ALA A 638 -19.29 9.17 40.42
CA ALA A 638 -20.14 10.15 41.08
C ALA A 638 -20.93 9.51 42.25
N VAL A 639 -21.00 10.20 43.39
CA VAL A 639 -21.69 9.71 44.61
C VAL A 639 -23.18 9.36 44.38
N GLY A 640 -23.82 9.97 43.39
CA GLY A 640 -25.21 9.74 43.00
C GLY A 640 -25.46 8.54 42.09
N GLY A 641 -24.42 7.89 41.57
CA GLY A 641 -24.52 6.82 40.56
C GLY A 641 -23.96 7.24 39.19
N ALA A 642 -24.11 6.36 38.19
CA ALA A 642 -23.59 6.56 36.84
C ALA A 642 -24.31 7.68 36.06
N PHE A 643 -23.57 8.38 35.20
CA PHE A 643 -24.09 9.35 34.24
C PHE A 643 -25.05 8.71 33.25
N ALA A 644 -24.72 7.53 32.72
CA ALA A 644 -25.57 6.76 31.82
C ALA A 644 -26.95 6.47 32.46
N ASP A 645 -26.98 6.01 33.72
CA ASP A 645 -28.22 5.76 34.46
C ASP A 645 -28.98 7.05 34.82
N ALA A 646 -28.25 8.12 35.16
CA ALA A 646 -28.83 9.37 35.67
C ALA A 646 -29.49 10.21 34.58
N PHE A 647 -29.00 10.11 33.33
CA PHE A 647 -29.40 10.95 32.21
C PHE A 647 -29.98 10.15 31.03
N ASP A 648 -30.24 8.84 31.18
CA ASP A 648 -30.87 7.97 30.16
C ASP A 648 -32.10 8.60 29.49
N GLY A 649 -32.07 8.64 28.16
CA GLY A 649 -33.11 9.23 27.32
C GLY A 649 -33.16 10.77 27.30
N GLU A 650 -32.19 11.46 27.91
CA GLU A 650 -32.11 12.93 27.87
C GLU A 650 -31.23 13.44 26.71
N SER A 651 -31.63 14.58 26.14
CA SER A 651 -30.86 15.27 25.08
C SER A 651 -29.60 15.92 25.66
N ILE A 652 -28.46 15.69 25.01
CA ILE A 652 -27.18 16.31 25.38
C ILE A 652 -27.16 17.82 25.11
N SER A 653 -28.00 18.30 24.18
CA SER A 653 -27.91 19.64 23.61
C SER A 653 -28.45 20.71 24.56
N GLY A 654 -27.64 21.71 24.88
CA GLY A 654 -28.01 22.83 25.76
C GLY A 654 -27.02 23.09 26.90
N ASP A 655 -27.49 23.81 27.91
CA ASP A 655 -26.66 24.21 29.06
C ASP A 655 -26.66 23.10 30.13
N TRP A 656 -25.49 22.47 30.31
CA TRP A 656 -25.16 21.64 31.47
C TRP A 656 -24.58 22.53 32.58
N ILE A 657 -24.93 22.28 33.83
CA ILE A 657 -24.55 23.17 34.95
C ILE A 657 -23.84 22.37 36.04
N LEU A 658 -22.58 22.71 36.33
CA LEU A 658 -21.94 22.34 37.58
C LEU A 658 -22.46 23.27 38.67
N LYS A 659 -23.11 22.70 39.69
CA LYS A 659 -23.62 23.38 40.85
C LYS A 659 -22.71 23.09 42.04
N VAL A 660 -22.12 24.14 42.60
CA VAL A 660 -21.24 24.07 43.78
C VAL A 660 -21.89 24.80 44.95
N CYS A 661 -21.82 24.21 46.13
CA CYS A 661 -22.58 24.64 47.30
C CYS A 661 -21.74 24.50 48.57
N ASP A 662 -21.25 25.62 49.15
CA ASP A 662 -20.67 25.65 50.50
C ASP A 662 -21.80 25.72 51.55
N ASP A 663 -21.94 24.63 52.31
CA ASP A 663 -22.93 24.39 53.37
C ASP A 663 -22.50 25.01 54.72
N ALA A 664 -21.23 25.38 54.86
CA ALA A 664 -20.62 25.97 56.05
C ALA A 664 -20.35 27.48 55.90
N SER A 665 -19.55 28.06 56.80
CA SER A 665 -19.30 29.51 56.78
C SER A 665 -18.00 29.88 57.46
N GLY A 666 -17.22 30.74 56.81
CA GLY A 666 -15.93 31.24 57.32
C GLY A 666 -14.73 30.74 56.53
N ASP A 667 -14.97 29.87 55.56
CA ASP A 667 -14.02 29.37 54.57
C ASP A 667 -14.15 30.17 53.26
N THR A 668 -13.46 29.76 52.19
CA THR A 668 -13.54 30.41 50.87
C THR A 668 -13.03 29.50 49.76
N GLY A 669 -13.51 29.71 48.53
CA GLY A 669 -12.93 29.04 47.37
C GLY A 669 -13.33 29.54 45.99
N THR A 670 -12.81 28.84 44.98
CA THR A 670 -12.96 29.20 43.58
C THR A 670 -12.91 27.95 42.72
N VAL A 671 -13.89 27.78 41.83
CA VAL A 671 -13.84 26.79 40.74
C VAL A 671 -12.86 27.30 39.69
N LEU A 672 -11.73 26.63 39.51
CA LEU A 672 -10.64 26.97 38.59
C LEU A 672 -10.83 26.30 37.22
N GLN A 673 -11.40 25.10 37.19
CA GLN A 673 -11.75 24.34 35.98
C GLN A 673 -13.11 23.67 36.15
N PHE A 674 -13.89 23.68 35.07
CA PHE A 674 -14.99 22.74 34.84
C PHE A 674 -15.00 22.45 33.34
N SER A 675 -14.77 21.18 32.98
CA SER A 675 -14.84 20.67 31.60
C SER A 675 -15.61 19.35 31.56
N MET A 676 -16.13 19.02 30.39
CA MET A 676 -16.99 17.85 30.17
C MET A 676 -16.74 17.28 28.78
N SER A 677 -16.47 15.98 28.66
CA SER A 677 -16.36 15.29 27.37
C SER A 677 -17.62 14.51 27.06
N ILE A 678 -18.18 14.73 25.87
CA ILE A 678 -19.35 14.02 25.35
C ILE A 678 -18.99 13.40 24.01
N CYS A 679 -19.44 12.17 23.83
CA CYS A 679 -19.33 11.38 22.63
C CYS A 679 -20.69 11.30 21.92
N VAL A 680 -20.70 11.48 20.59
CA VAL A 680 -21.92 11.51 19.74
C VAL A 680 -21.65 10.85 18.38
N PRO A 681 -22.39 9.79 17.98
CA PRO A 681 -22.11 9.07 16.75
C PRO A 681 -22.44 9.87 15.47
N PRO A 682 -21.77 9.57 14.34
CA PRO A 682 -22.16 10.11 13.04
C PRO A 682 -23.58 9.63 12.70
N THR A 683 -24.33 10.48 12.01
CA THR A 683 -25.75 10.23 11.67
C THR A 683 -25.89 10.10 10.16
N ASN A 684 -25.18 9.12 9.60
CA ASN A 684 -25.06 8.87 8.17
C ASN A 684 -26.21 8.05 7.55
N ASP A 685 -27.32 7.91 8.28
CA ASP A 685 -28.69 7.53 7.84
C ASP A 685 -29.20 8.36 6.63
N GLU A 686 -28.73 9.61 6.44
CA GLU A 686 -29.11 10.47 5.30
C GLU A 686 -27.88 10.85 4.46
N CYS A 687 -28.00 10.84 3.13
CA CYS A 687 -26.85 11.03 2.23
C CYS A 687 -26.17 12.42 2.31
N GLU A 688 -26.84 13.45 2.84
CA GLU A 688 -26.19 14.73 3.15
C GLU A 688 -25.19 14.67 4.32
N ASN A 689 -25.23 13.61 5.13
CA ASN A 689 -24.35 13.36 6.28
C ASN A 689 -23.48 12.10 6.10
N ALA A 690 -23.37 11.59 4.86
CA ALA A 690 -22.65 10.37 4.53
C ALA A 690 -21.23 10.32 5.13
N TYR A 691 -20.83 9.18 5.69
CA TYR A 691 -19.52 9.03 6.33
C TYR A 691 -18.42 8.96 5.27
N ALA A 692 -17.43 9.86 5.34
CA ALA A 692 -16.36 9.95 4.36
C ALA A 692 -15.29 8.86 4.57
N LEU A 693 -15.20 7.93 3.62
CA LEU A 693 -14.24 6.83 3.57
C LEU A 693 -12.95 7.23 2.83
N SER A 694 -11.84 6.67 3.29
CA SER A 694 -10.50 6.72 2.68
C SER A 694 -10.05 5.34 2.21
N CYS A 695 -9.14 5.28 1.25
CA CYS A 695 -8.59 4.02 0.76
C CYS A 695 -7.89 3.20 1.86
N GLY A 696 -8.31 1.96 2.05
CA GLY A 696 -7.82 1.06 3.10
C GLY A 696 -8.70 1.03 4.35
N ASP A 697 -9.74 1.88 4.44
CA ASP A 697 -10.64 1.89 5.59
C ASP A 697 -11.43 0.57 5.70
N THR A 698 -11.71 0.20 6.95
CA THR A 698 -12.68 -0.83 7.31
C THR A 698 -13.65 -0.20 8.31
N TYR A 699 -14.93 -0.18 7.96
CA TYR A 699 -16.01 0.36 8.78
C TYR A 699 -16.91 -0.78 9.24
N ILE A 700 -17.21 -0.82 10.54
CA ILE A 700 -18.18 -1.76 11.11
C ILE A 700 -19.41 -0.95 11.51
N GLY A 701 -20.57 -1.33 10.97
CA GLY A 701 -21.84 -0.62 11.09
C GLY A 701 -23.04 -1.56 11.21
N GLU A 702 -24.24 -0.99 11.26
CA GLU A 702 -25.49 -1.72 11.40
C GLU A 702 -26.66 -0.96 10.76
N THR A 703 -27.54 -1.66 10.07
CA THR A 703 -28.70 -1.06 9.36
C THR A 703 -30.04 -1.32 10.08
N VAL A 704 -30.01 -1.69 11.36
CA VAL A 704 -31.19 -2.07 12.16
C VAL A 704 -31.86 -0.84 12.78
N SER A 705 -31.10 0.19 13.16
CA SER A 705 -31.64 1.44 13.73
C SER A 705 -31.98 2.52 12.70
N ASP A 706 -31.40 2.46 11.51
CA ASP A 706 -31.57 3.43 10.42
C ASP A 706 -32.99 3.52 9.83
N THR A 707 -33.19 4.52 8.98
CA THR A 707 -34.40 4.74 8.20
C THR A 707 -34.25 4.29 6.74
N ASP A 708 -35.38 4.25 6.02
CA ASP A 708 -35.43 4.08 4.55
C ASP A 708 -35.39 5.49 3.94
N SER A 709 -34.16 5.97 3.68
CA SER A 709 -33.84 7.34 3.29
C SER A 709 -33.44 7.40 1.80
N GLY A 710 -32.72 6.37 1.32
CA GLY A 710 -32.42 6.08 -0.09
C GLY A 710 -33.64 5.75 -0.96
N GLY A 711 -34.79 5.44 -0.36
CA GLY A 711 -36.05 5.17 -1.06
C GLY A 711 -36.17 3.74 -1.57
N ASN A 712 -35.60 2.80 -0.81
CA ASN A 712 -35.56 1.37 -1.04
C ASN A 712 -36.73 0.67 -0.33
N ALA A 713 -36.45 -0.31 0.54
CA ALA A 713 -37.44 -1.13 1.24
C ALA A 713 -36.89 -1.84 2.48
N ALA A 714 -35.55 -1.95 2.59
CA ALA A 714 -34.79 -2.03 3.83
C ALA A 714 -34.41 -0.62 4.31
N PRO A 715 -33.95 -0.46 5.58
CA PRO A 715 -33.15 0.69 5.99
C PRO A 715 -31.82 0.78 5.21
N ASP A 716 -31.19 1.95 5.27
CA ASP A 716 -29.96 2.25 4.54
C ASP A 716 -28.99 3.16 5.33
N GLU A 717 -27.69 2.94 5.12
CA GLU A 717 -26.60 3.76 5.68
C GLU A 717 -25.72 4.30 4.55
N PHE A 718 -25.33 5.57 4.60
CA PHE A 718 -24.56 6.25 3.55
C PHE A 718 -23.10 6.50 3.91
N PHE A 719 -22.26 6.38 2.88
CA PHE A 719 -20.84 6.70 2.90
C PHE A 719 -20.52 7.58 1.70
N SER A 720 -19.49 8.41 1.78
CA SER A 720 -18.93 9.10 0.62
C SER A 720 -17.48 8.72 0.41
N TYR A 721 -17.02 8.77 -0.83
CA TYR A 721 -15.63 8.53 -1.19
C TYR A 721 -15.18 9.57 -2.20
N THR A 722 -14.02 10.18 -1.97
CA THR A 722 -13.35 11.08 -2.92
C THR A 722 -11.92 10.59 -3.07
N GLY A 723 -11.47 10.39 -4.31
CA GLY A 723 -10.14 9.85 -4.60
C GLY A 723 -8.97 10.77 -4.23
N SER A 724 -7.75 10.28 -4.40
CA SER A 724 -6.51 10.95 -3.96
C SER A 724 -6.06 12.15 -4.81
N GLY A 725 -6.73 12.41 -5.93
CA GLY A 725 -6.37 13.41 -6.95
C GLY A 725 -5.95 12.80 -8.29
N ASP A 726 -5.63 11.51 -8.31
CA ASP A 726 -5.34 10.70 -9.51
C ASP A 726 -6.47 9.66 -9.74
N THR A 727 -6.57 9.11 -10.95
CA THR A 727 -7.58 8.09 -11.27
C THR A 727 -7.27 6.78 -10.53
N GLU A 728 -8.29 6.16 -9.94
CA GLU A 728 -8.16 4.99 -9.04
C GLU A 728 -9.25 3.94 -9.34
N ILE A 729 -8.91 2.65 -9.27
CA ILE A 729 -9.89 1.57 -9.24
C ILE A 729 -10.23 1.32 -7.77
N VAL A 730 -11.51 1.51 -7.42
CA VAL A 730 -12.01 1.47 -6.04
C VAL A 730 -12.92 0.25 -5.90
N THR A 731 -12.60 -0.64 -4.97
CA THR A 731 -13.44 -1.79 -4.61
C THR A 731 -13.98 -1.61 -3.20
N VAL A 732 -15.29 -1.69 -3.07
CA VAL A 732 -16.05 -1.60 -1.82
C VAL A 732 -16.71 -2.95 -1.57
N SER A 733 -16.41 -3.58 -0.43
CA SER A 733 -16.79 -4.96 -0.16
C SER A 733 -17.42 -5.13 1.21
N LEU A 734 -18.62 -5.74 1.24
CA LEU A 734 -19.31 -6.20 2.46
C LEU A 734 -19.00 -7.67 2.78
N CYS A 735 -18.00 -8.26 2.13
CA CYS A 735 -17.64 -9.68 2.25
C CYS A 735 -16.93 -10.07 3.55
N GLY A 736 -16.76 -9.12 4.48
CA GLY A 736 -16.18 -9.35 5.80
C GLY A 736 -17.03 -10.28 6.67
N SER A 737 -16.40 -10.91 7.65
CA SER A 737 -17.09 -11.81 8.60
C SER A 737 -18.04 -11.09 9.54
N GLY A 738 -17.92 -9.77 9.70
CA GLY A 738 -18.88 -8.95 10.44
C GLY A 738 -20.22 -8.71 9.73
N THR A 739 -20.40 -9.15 8.49
CA THR A 739 -21.67 -9.00 7.75
C THR A 739 -22.60 -10.20 7.91
N ASP A 740 -23.69 -10.01 8.66
CA ASP A 740 -24.60 -11.09 9.08
C ASP A 740 -25.92 -11.21 8.28
N PHE A 741 -26.20 -10.26 7.38
CA PHE A 741 -27.41 -10.21 6.57
C PHE A 741 -27.13 -10.26 5.06
N ASP A 742 -28.21 -10.35 4.30
CA ASP A 742 -28.29 -10.40 2.83
C ASP A 742 -28.34 -8.95 2.32
N THR A 743 -27.25 -8.47 1.71
CA THR A 743 -26.96 -7.04 1.48
C THR A 743 -27.14 -6.61 0.02
N VAL A 744 -27.20 -5.30 -0.21
CA VAL A 744 -27.08 -4.67 -1.53
C VAL A 744 -26.16 -3.46 -1.39
N LEU A 745 -25.16 -3.34 -2.27
CA LEU A 745 -24.32 -2.15 -2.41
C LEU A 745 -24.73 -1.36 -3.65
N LYS A 746 -24.81 -0.04 -3.53
CA LYS A 746 -24.92 0.89 -4.66
C LYS A 746 -23.95 2.05 -4.53
N VAL A 747 -23.39 2.48 -5.66
CA VAL A 747 -22.56 3.67 -5.78
C VAL A 747 -23.25 4.65 -6.71
N TYR A 748 -23.35 5.91 -6.30
CA TYR A 748 -23.98 7.01 -7.00
C TYR A 748 -22.99 8.14 -7.29
N ASP A 749 -23.25 8.94 -8.33
CA ASP A 749 -22.47 10.14 -8.66
C ASP A 749 -22.77 11.35 -7.76
N SER A 750 -23.84 11.28 -6.97
CA SER A 750 -24.33 12.36 -6.13
C SER A 750 -25.47 11.93 -5.20
N CYS A 751 -25.68 12.67 -4.11
CA CYS A 751 -26.82 12.56 -3.19
C CYS A 751 -28.18 13.00 -3.81
N ASP A 752 -28.32 13.03 -5.14
CA ASP A 752 -29.65 13.05 -5.79
C ASP A 752 -30.19 11.65 -6.11
N LEU A 753 -29.33 10.63 -5.96
CA LEU A 753 -29.60 9.19 -6.10
C LEU A 753 -30.20 8.80 -7.47
N THR A 754 -29.95 9.59 -8.53
CA THR A 754 -30.49 9.32 -9.88
C THR A 754 -29.55 8.58 -10.83
N THR A 755 -28.24 8.69 -10.66
CA THR A 755 -27.24 7.99 -11.49
C THR A 755 -26.49 6.95 -10.66
N ILE A 756 -26.68 5.67 -10.99
CA ILE A 756 -25.90 4.57 -10.42
C ILE A 756 -24.62 4.38 -11.24
N VAL A 757 -23.49 4.40 -10.56
CA VAL A 757 -22.13 4.15 -11.08
C VAL A 757 -21.82 2.65 -11.04
N ALA A 758 -22.13 1.98 -9.92
CA ALA A 758 -22.02 0.53 -9.74
C ALA A 758 -23.10 0.03 -8.77
N GLU A 759 -23.56 -1.22 -8.94
CA GLU A 759 -24.49 -1.89 -8.01
C GLU A 759 -24.21 -3.39 -7.98
N ASN A 760 -24.42 -4.04 -6.83
CA ASN A 760 -24.39 -5.49 -6.69
C ASN A 760 -25.25 -5.97 -5.52
N ASP A 761 -25.83 -7.18 -5.63
CA ASP A 761 -26.49 -7.92 -4.55
C ASP A 761 -25.58 -9.06 -4.03
N ASP A 762 -25.34 -10.08 -4.86
CA ASP A 762 -24.57 -11.29 -4.48
C ASP A 762 -23.14 -11.29 -5.10
N SER A 763 -22.08 -11.03 -4.31
CA SER A 763 -20.68 -11.31 -4.72
C SER A 763 -20.13 -12.60 -4.09
N CYS A 764 -20.12 -12.64 -2.76
CA CYS A 764 -19.31 -13.58 -1.97
C CYS A 764 -20.16 -14.54 -1.11
N GLY A 765 -21.47 -14.57 -1.34
CA GLY A 765 -22.42 -15.34 -0.54
C GLY A 765 -23.82 -14.78 -0.74
N LEU A 766 -24.31 -14.09 0.29
CA LEU A 766 -25.43 -13.15 0.23
C LEU A 766 -24.96 -11.70 0.45
N GLN A 767 -23.65 -11.49 0.36
CA GLN A 767 -23.00 -10.22 0.64
C GLN A 767 -22.49 -9.59 -0.66
N SER A 768 -22.68 -8.28 -0.78
CA SER A 768 -22.33 -7.49 -1.94
C SER A 768 -20.88 -7.03 -1.97
N GLU A 769 -20.39 -6.79 -3.18
CA GLU A 769 -19.11 -6.14 -3.45
C GLU A 769 -19.22 -5.42 -4.80
N VAL A 770 -18.68 -4.21 -4.90
CA VAL A 770 -18.70 -3.39 -6.12
C VAL A 770 -17.32 -2.81 -6.40
N THR A 771 -16.94 -2.79 -7.68
CA THR A 771 -15.72 -2.11 -8.15
C THR A 771 -16.11 -1.03 -9.14
N PHE A 772 -15.55 0.18 -8.99
CA PHE A 772 -15.77 1.31 -9.89
C PHE A 772 -14.49 2.13 -10.10
N VAL A 773 -14.47 2.98 -11.13
CA VAL A 773 -13.35 3.89 -11.41
C VAL A 773 -13.67 5.26 -10.82
N SER A 774 -12.81 5.70 -9.89
CA SER A 774 -12.75 7.07 -9.37
C SER A 774 -11.94 7.94 -10.33
N ASP A 775 -12.43 9.13 -10.66
CA ASP A 775 -11.66 10.13 -11.42
C ASP A 775 -10.62 10.88 -10.55
N GLY A 776 -10.55 10.55 -9.26
CA GLY A 776 -9.65 11.15 -8.28
C GLY A 776 -10.14 12.45 -7.63
N ILE A 777 -11.27 13.03 -8.09
CA ILE A 777 -11.65 14.42 -7.75
C ILE A 777 -13.14 14.55 -7.41
N SER A 778 -13.99 13.74 -8.04
CA SER A 778 -15.42 13.65 -7.80
C SER A 778 -15.69 12.89 -6.50
N GLU A 779 -16.75 13.31 -5.80
CA GLU A 779 -17.29 12.59 -4.65
C GLU A 779 -18.33 11.57 -5.13
N TYR A 780 -18.21 10.34 -4.68
CA TYR A 780 -19.11 9.23 -4.96
C TYR A 780 -19.88 8.89 -3.68
N LEU A 781 -21.18 8.65 -3.78
CA LEU A 781 -22.03 8.26 -2.65
C LEU A 781 -22.23 6.74 -2.67
N ILE A 782 -21.80 6.06 -1.62
CA ILE A 782 -21.94 4.62 -1.43
C ILE A 782 -23.11 4.41 -0.46
N MET A 783 -24.03 3.52 -0.80
CA MET A 783 -25.19 3.18 0.02
C MET A 783 -25.15 1.69 0.36
N VAL A 784 -25.23 1.38 1.64
CA VAL A 784 -25.36 0.03 2.20
C VAL A 784 -26.83 -0.18 2.57
N GLU A 785 -27.49 -1.16 1.96
CA GLU A 785 -28.86 -1.55 2.32
C GLU A 785 -28.98 -3.08 2.42
N GLY A 786 -30.13 -3.58 2.89
CA GLY A 786 -30.46 -5.01 2.86
C GLY A 786 -31.35 -5.42 1.69
N PHE A 787 -31.16 -6.63 1.17
CA PHE A 787 -32.01 -7.17 0.11
C PHE A 787 -33.48 -7.27 0.57
N GLY A 788 -34.35 -6.52 -0.08
CA GLY A 788 -35.78 -6.54 0.14
C GLY A 788 -36.25 -5.78 1.38
N SER A 789 -36.04 -6.34 2.58
CA SER A 789 -36.32 -5.65 3.85
C SER A 789 -35.50 -6.27 5.00
N ASN A 790 -34.32 -6.78 4.67
CA ASN A 790 -33.37 -7.30 5.64
C ASN A 790 -32.59 -6.12 6.22
N SER A 791 -32.07 -6.29 7.43
CA SER A 791 -31.09 -5.41 8.07
C SER A 791 -30.33 -6.22 9.09
N GLY A 792 -29.16 -5.72 9.49
CA GLY A 792 -28.23 -6.42 10.37
C GLY A 792 -26.91 -5.66 10.49
N ASN A 793 -25.91 -6.33 11.04
CA ASN A 793 -24.56 -5.80 11.19
C ASN A 793 -23.76 -6.00 9.91
N PHE A 794 -22.80 -5.11 9.63
CA PHE A 794 -21.92 -5.24 8.48
C PHE A 794 -20.49 -4.76 8.71
N GLU A 795 -19.59 -5.33 7.91
CA GLU A 795 -18.18 -4.96 7.80
C GLU A 795 -17.91 -4.50 6.36
N LEU A 796 -17.78 -3.18 6.18
CA LEU A 796 -17.52 -2.52 4.91
C LEU A 796 -16.03 -2.22 4.77
N THR A 797 -15.38 -2.86 3.82
CA THR A 797 -13.97 -2.59 3.49
C THR A 797 -13.89 -1.80 2.18
N ILE A 798 -12.95 -0.87 2.10
CA ILE A 798 -12.66 -0.13 0.86
C ILE A 798 -11.18 -0.28 0.50
N THR A 799 -10.92 -0.72 -0.72
CA THR A 799 -9.58 -0.90 -1.27
C THR A 799 -9.45 -0.10 -2.55
N CYS A 800 -8.27 0.48 -2.77
CA CYS A 800 -7.98 1.26 -3.96
C CYS A 800 -6.68 0.76 -4.57
N GLU A 801 -6.68 0.56 -5.89
CA GLU A 801 -5.49 0.31 -6.67
C GLU A 801 -5.37 1.36 -7.77
N ALA A 802 -4.14 1.78 -8.07
CA ALA A 802 -3.91 2.60 -9.25
C ALA A 802 -4.25 1.75 -10.50
N PRO A 803 -5.00 2.28 -11.47
CA PRO A 803 -5.20 1.59 -12.74
C PRO A 803 -3.84 1.33 -13.38
N ILE A 804 -3.72 0.23 -14.12
CA ILE A 804 -2.45 -0.14 -14.74
C ILE A 804 -1.99 0.99 -15.67
N GLU A 805 -0.74 1.42 -15.51
CA GLU A 805 -0.14 2.41 -16.42
C GLU A 805 -0.24 1.88 -17.85
N ASN A 806 -1.01 2.59 -18.69
CA ASN A 806 -1.41 2.25 -20.07
C ASN A 806 -2.64 1.36 -20.31
N ASP A 807 -3.49 1.16 -19.29
CA ASP A 807 -4.81 0.51 -19.44
C ASP A 807 -5.75 1.25 -20.43
N PHE A 808 -5.59 2.57 -20.55
CA PHE A 808 -6.37 3.40 -21.48
C PHE A 808 -5.51 4.02 -22.59
N CYS A 809 -6.10 4.19 -23.78
CA CYS A 809 -5.44 4.74 -24.96
C CYS A 809 -4.76 6.11 -24.72
N ASP A 810 -5.38 7.02 -23.96
CA ASP A 810 -4.80 8.34 -23.66
C ASP A 810 -3.54 8.24 -22.75
N GLY A 811 -3.35 7.11 -22.07
CA GLY A 811 -2.16 6.76 -21.27
C GLY A 811 -1.18 5.82 -21.98
N ALA A 812 -1.29 5.62 -23.30
CA ALA A 812 -0.48 4.66 -24.05
C ALA A 812 1.04 4.90 -23.88
N LEU A 813 1.77 3.85 -23.51
CA LEU A 813 3.23 3.91 -23.30
C LEU A 813 4.01 3.90 -24.63
N PRO A 814 5.08 4.71 -24.78
CA PRO A 814 5.87 4.73 -26.00
C PRO A 814 6.66 3.43 -26.20
N ILE A 815 6.75 2.96 -27.45
CA ILE A 815 7.65 1.90 -27.90
C ILE A 815 8.42 2.34 -29.15
N GLU A 816 9.71 2.08 -29.21
CA GLU A 816 10.59 2.49 -30.30
C GLU A 816 10.74 1.41 -31.40
N CYS A 817 11.08 1.84 -32.62
CA CYS A 817 11.34 0.92 -33.73
C CYS A 817 12.52 -0.03 -33.45
N GLY A 818 12.28 -1.33 -33.58
CA GLY A 818 13.23 -2.40 -33.26
C GLY A 818 13.34 -2.73 -31.76
N GLU A 819 12.49 -2.13 -30.92
CA GLU A 819 12.42 -2.46 -29.50
C GLU A 819 11.73 -3.80 -29.25
N THR A 820 11.95 -4.36 -28.06
CA THR A 820 11.19 -5.49 -27.52
C THR A 820 10.94 -5.25 -26.05
N ILE A 821 9.67 -5.17 -25.67
CA ILE A 821 9.22 -4.97 -24.28
C ILE A 821 8.46 -6.18 -23.78
N THR A 822 8.31 -6.28 -22.46
CA THR A 822 7.51 -7.32 -21.79
C THR A 822 6.55 -6.67 -20.81
N GLY A 823 5.31 -7.15 -20.76
CA GLY A 823 4.26 -6.67 -19.86
C GLY A 823 3.27 -7.79 -19.54
N SER A 824 2.20 -7.46 -18.81
CA SER A 824 1.13 -8.40 -18.48
C SER A 824 -0.23 -7.72 -18.60
N THR A 825 -1.23 -8.39 -19.18
CA THR A 825 -2.62 -7.88 -19.25
C THR A 825 -3.46 -8.30 -18.04
N VAL A 826 -2.85 -8.92 -17.03
CA VAL A 826 -3.52 -9.31 -15.78
C VAL A 826 -3.80 -8.06 -14.94
N GLY A 827 -5.08 -7.82 -14.61
CA GLY A 827 -5.55 -6.64 -13.87
C GLY A 827 -5.97 -5.45 -14.76
N ALA A 828 -5.77 -5.55 -16.08
CA ALA A 828 -6.23 -4.55 -17.04
C ALA A 828 -7.74 -4.62 -17.30
N THR A 829 -8.32 -3.58 -17.90
CA THR A 829 -9.74 -3.52 -18.28
C THR A 829 -9.96 -3.75 -19.79
N PRO A 830 -11.16 -4.18 -20.25
CA PRO A 830 -11.42 -4.38 -21.68
C PRO A 830 -11.86 -3.09 -22.41
N ASP A 831 -11.10 -2.66 -23.42
CA ASP A 831 -11.37 -1.49 -24.27
C ASP A 831 -12.56 -1.65 -25.26
N THR A 832 -13.76 -1.92 -24.75
CA THR A 832 -14.93 -2.21 -25.59
C THR A 832 -15.44 -1.02 -26.43
N ASP A 833 -15.00 0.21 -26.12
CA ASP A 833 -15.29 1.41 -26.90
C ASP A 833 -14.38 1.58 -28.13
N ALA A 834 -13.23 0.90 -28.18
CA ALA A 834 -12.33 0.96 -29.32
C ALA A 834 -12.91 0.18 -30.53
N PRO A 835 -12.71 0.67 -31.77
CA PRO A 835 -13.34 0.06 -32.95
C PRO A 835 -12.71 -1.31 -33.29
N VAL A 836 -13.54 -2.32 -33.52
CA VAL A 836 -13.10 -3.66 -33.97
C VAL A 836 -12.23 -3.55 -35.23
N CYS A 837 -10.97 -3.99 -35.14
CA CYS A 837 -10.00 -3.88 -36.22
C CYS A 837 -9.79 -5.21 -36.95
N ASN A 838 -10.02 -5.24 -38.27
CA ASN A 838 -9.89 -6.41 -39.15
C ASN A 838 -10.61 -7.72 -38.71
N GLY A 839 -11.57 -7.62 -37.79
CA GLY A 839 -12.31 -8.77 -37.23
C GLY A 839 -11.76 -9.27 -35.89
N THR A 840 -10.74 -8.60 -35.34
CA THR A 840 -10.24 -8.81 -33.98
C THR A 840 -11.17 -8.10 -32.99
N ASP A 841 -12.21 -8.79 -32.53
CA ASP A 841 -13.11 -8.28 -31.48
C ASP A 841 -12.34 -8.12 -30.16
N ILE A 842 -12.54 -6.99 -29.47
CA ILE A 842 -11.94 -6.66 -28.16
C ILE A 842 -12.93 -7.07 -27.07
N THR A 843 -12.58 -8.11 -26.30
CA THR A 843 -13.45 -8.68 -25.25
C THR A 843 -12.72 -9.05 -23.96
N ALA A 844 -11.38 -8.94 -23.98
CA ALA A 844 -10.49 -9.26 -22.87
C ALA A 844 -9.79 -7.97 -22.39
N PRO A 845 -9.24 -7.97 -21.16
CA PRO A 845 -8.26 -6.98 -20.71
C PRO A 845 -7.18 -6.67 -21.75
N GLY A 846 -6.78 -5.41 -21.86
CA GLY A 846 -5.74 -5.00 -22.79
C GLY A 846 -4.94 -3.78 -22.34
N LEU A 847 -3.74 -3.62 -22.91
CA LEU A 847 -2.82 -2.53 -22.61
C LEU A 847 -2.38 -1.80 -23.90
N TRP A 848 -2.23 -0.48 -23.81
CA TRP A 848 -1.96 0.39 -24.96
C TRP A 848 -0.50 0.82 -25.07
N TYR A 849 0.06 0.67 -26.26
CA TYR A 849 1.34 1.26 -26.63
C TYR A 849 1.17 2.26 -27.76
N THR A 850 2.09 3.22 -27.87
CA THR A 850 2.13 4.20 -28.94
C THR A 850 3.51 4.19 -29.60
N PHE A 851 3.55 4.31 -30.92
CA PHE A 851 4.79 4.66 -31.61
C PHE A 851 4.53 5.80 -32.59
N THR A 852 5.50 6.68 -32.75
CA THR A 852 5.42 7.81 -33.69
C THR A 852 6.56 7.69 -34.69
N ASP A 853 6.23 7.56 -35.97
CA ASP A 853 7.24 7.64 -37.03
C ASP A 853 7.42 9.10 -37.47
N ASP A 854 8.65 9.59 -37.44
CA ASP A 854 9.07 10.90 -37.94
C ASP A 854 10.13 10.83 -39.05
N SER A 855 10.37 9.63 -39.61
CA SER A 855 11.39 9.38 -40.64
C SER A 855 11.09 10.05 -41.98
N GLY A 856 9.81 10.30 -42.27
CA GLY A 856 9.31 10.75 -43.57
C GLY A 856 9.43 9.71 -44.69
N LEU A 857 9.63 8.43 -44.33
CA LEU A 857 9.77 7.31 -45.26
C LEU A 857 8.54 6.40 -45.18
N VAL A 858 8.05 5.95 -46.34
CA VAL A 858 7.05 4.87 -46.37
C VAL A 858 7.70 3.62 -45.79
N THR A 859 7.08 3.02 -44.77
CA THR A 859 7.68 1.97 -43.94
C THR A 859 6.68 0.84 -43.73
N ASP A 860 7.14 -0.39 -43.91
CA ASP A 860 6.41 -1.60 -43.54
C ASP A 860 6.70 -1.93 -42.07
N TYR A 861 5.67 -1.94 -41.22
CA TYR A 861 5.77 -2.29 -39.81
C TYR A 861 5.28 -3.71 -39.56
N THR A 862 5.93 -4.40 -38.63
CA THR A 862 5.51 -5.69 -38.08
C THR A 862 5.39 -5.57 -36.57
N VAL A 863 4.16 -5.68 -36.06
CA VAL A 863 3.85 -5.68 -34.62
C VAL A 863 3.64 -7.12 -34.20
N SER A 864 4.55 -7.68 -33.41
CA SER A 864 4.59 -9.10 -33.08
C SER A 864 4.45 -9.34 -31.58
N LEU A 865 3.52 -10.22 -31.20
CA LEU A 865 3.35 -10.77 -29.84
C LEU A 865 3.89 -12.20 -29.72
N CYS A 866 4.66 -12.65 -30.72
CA CYS A 866 5.16 -14.02 -30.81
C CYS A 866 6.17 -14.35 -29.69
N GLY A 867 5.79 -15.30 -28.83
CA GLY A 867 6.57 -15.69 -27.65
C GLY A 867 5.89 -15.40 -26.31
N SER A 868 4.77 -14.66 -26.33
CA SER A 868 3.83 -14.49 -25.21
C SER A 868 3.26 -15.85 -24.74
N ASP A 869 2.81 -15.93 -23.48
CA ASP A 869 2.45 -17.21 -22.85
C ASP A 869 0.95 -17.58 -22.93
N TYR A 870 0.10 -16.62 -23.28
CA TYR A 870 -1.35 -16.76 -23.43
C TYR A 870 -1.82 -16.61 -24.89
N ASP A 871 -3.13 -16.70 -25.09
CA ASP A 871 -3.83 -16.59 -26.38
C ASP A 871 -4.03 -15.10 -26.74
N THR A 872 -3.12 -14.52 -27.53
CA THR A 872 -2.99 -13.06 -27.68
C THR A 872 -3.62 -12.49 -28.94
N LYS A 873 -4.23 -11.32 -28.80
CA LYS A 873 -4.73 -10.46 -29.87
C LYS A 873 -3.92 -9.18 -29.96
N VAL A 874 -3.77 -8.66 -31.17
CA VAL A 874 -3.21 -7.33 -31.41
C VAL A 874 -4.15 -6.51 -32.27
N SER A 875 -4.27 -5.22 -31.98
CA SER A 875 -5.01 -4.27 -32.81
C SER A 875 -4.24 -2.96 -32.90
N VAL A 876 -4.06 -2.46 -34.11
CA VAL A 876 -3.22 -1.29 -34.42
C VAL A 876 -4.06 -0.23 -35.12
N PHE A 877 -3.96 0.99 -34.62
CA PHE A 877 -4.79 2.11 -35.01
C PHE A 877 -3.95 3.35 -35.33
N SER A 878 -4.50 4.26 -36.13
CA SER A 878 -4.01 5.64 -36.29
C SER A 878 -5.09 6.65 -35.85
N GLY A 879 -4.74 7.94 -35.81
CA GLY A 879 -5.64 9.01 -35.37
C GLY A 879 -5.50 9.36 -33.89
N ASP A 880 -6.55 9.90 -33.29
CA ASP A 880 -6.62 10.22 -31.85
C ASP A 880 -7.46 9.16 -31.12
N CYS A 881 -7.26 8.95 -29.81
CA CYS A 881 -8.01 7.95 -29.01
C CYS A 881 -9.55 8.09 -29.08
N ASN A 882 -10.04 9.32 -29.28
CA ASN A 882 -11.47 9.62 -29.46
C ASN A 882 -12.00 9.38 -30.89
N ALA A 883 -11.13 8.99 -31.84
CA ALA A 883 -11.42 8.88 -33.28
C ALA A 883 -10.51 7.88 -34.01
N LEU A 884 -10.19 6.74 -33.36
CA LEU A 884 -9.28 5.73 -33.86
C LEU A 884 -9.67 5.17 -35.24
N VAL A 885 -8.68 4.97 -36.09
CA VAL A 885 -8.79 4.38 -37.43
C VAL A 885 -8.01 3.07 -37.45
N CYS A 886 -8.68 1.96 -37.75
CA CYS A 886 -8.05 0.64 -37.83
C CYS A 886 -7.05 0.54 -39.00
N GLU A 887 -5.80 0.20 -38.69
CA GLU A 887 -4.74 -0.09 -39.67
C GLU A 887 -4.51 -1.60 -39.81
N ALA A 888 -4.31 -2.31 -38.69
CA ALA A 888 -4.01 -3.74 -38.67
C ALA A 888 -4.58 -4.45 -37.43
N GLY A 889 -4.87 -5.74 -37.52
CA GLY A 889 -5.33 -6.53 -36.38
C GLY A 889 -5.22 -8.02 -36.66
N ASN A 890 -4.91 -8.80 -35.63
CA ASN A 890 -4.84 -10.26 -35.71
C ASN A 890 -5.22 -10.94 -34.38
N ASP A 891 -5.35 -12.26 -34.44
CA ASP A 891 -5.66 -13.22 -33.36
C ASP A 891 -4.58 -14.34 -33.41
N ASP A 892 -4.53 -15.09 -34.52
CA ASP A 892 -3.56 -16.18 -34.73
C ASP A 892 -2.54 -15.85 -35.84
N SER A 893 -1.25 -15.77 -35.53
CA SER A 893 -0.16 -15.82 -36.53
C SER A 893 0.83 -16.95 -36.28
N CYS A 894 1.43 -16.98 -35.09
CA CYS A 894 2.62 -17.79 -34.78
C CYS A 894 2.33 -18.95 -33.80
N GLY A 895 1.06 -19.26 -33.57
CA GLY A 895 0.62 -20.26 -32.61
C GLY A 895 -0.81 -19.93 -32.18
N LEU A 896 -0.95 -19.58 -30.90
CA LEU A 896 -2.09 -18.82 -30.35
C LEU A 896 -1.64 -17.37 -30.05
N GLN A 897 -0.62 -16.89 -30.77
CA GLN A 897 -0.04 -15.57 -30.56
C GLN A 897 -0.18 -14.76 -31.85
N SER A 898 -0.51 -13.49 -31.64
CA SER A 898 -0.74 -12.50 -32.68
C SER A 898 0.53 -11.92 -33.29
N GLU A 899 0.39 -11.54 -34.56
CA GLU A 899 1.32 -10.67 -35.28
C GLU A 899 0.54 -9.95 -36.38
N ALA A 900 0.76 -8.66 -36.55
CA ALA A 900 0.06 -7.83 -37.53
C ALA A 900 1.06 -6.98 -38.33
N THR A 901 0.81 -6.82 -39.63
CA THR A 901 1.64 -6.02 -40.53
C THR A 901 0.82 -4.98 -41.28
N PHE A 902 1.40 -3.81 -41.48
CA PHE A 902 0.81 -2.71 -42.27
C PHE A 902 1.91 -1.79 -42.79
N GLN A 903 1.56 -0.96 -43.77
CA GLN A 903 2.45 0.03 -44.36
C GLN A 903 1.95 1.42 -43.97
N GLY A 904 2.81 2.22 -43.35
CA GLY A 904 2.50 3.61 -42.99
C GLY A 904 3.33 4.63 -43.75
N ASP A 905 3.04 5.90 -43.49
CA ASP A 905 3.53 7.06 -44.25
C ASP A 905 4.85 7.69 -43.75
N GLY A 906 5.36 7.21 -42.62
CA GLY A 906 6.56 7.74 -41.97
C GLY A 906 6.36 9.09 -41.27
N ASN A 907 5.12 9.51 -41.01
CA ASN A 907 4.82 10.81 -40.39
C ASN A 907 3.56 10.73 -39.50
N SER A 908 3.22 9.55 -39.00
CA SER A 908 2.00 9.30 -38.22
C SER A 908 2.31 8.62 -36.90
N THR A 909 1.48 8.91 -35.90
CA THR A 909 1.43 8.19 -34.63
C THR A 909 0.42 7.05 -34.75
N TYR A 910 0.79 5.89 -34.22
CA TYR A 910 -0.04 4.70 -34.18
C TYR A 910 -0.16 4.17 -32.75
N TYR A 911 -1.34 3.65 -32.44
CA TYR A 911 -1.69 3.07 -31.15
C TYR A 911 -1.86 1.56 -31.29
N ILE A 912 -1.21 0.79 -30.42
CA ILE A 912 -1.16 -0.67 -30.42
C ILE A 912 -1.85 -1.16 -29.15
N LEU A 913 -3.02 -1.77 -29.28
CA LEU A 913 -3.70 -2.48 -28.21
C LEU A 913 -3.25 -3.95 -28.19
N VAL A 914 -2.66 -4.37 -27.07
CA VAL A 914 -2.31 -5.75 -26.75
C VAL A 914 -3.40 -6.33 -25.86
N HIS A 915 -4.15 -7.33 -26.33
CA HIS A 915 -5.27 -7.95 -25.61
C HIS A 915 -5.30 -9.47 -25.82
N GLY A 916 -6.36 -10.17 -25.43
CA GLY A 916 -6.45 -11.63 -25.50
C GLY A 916 -7.73 -12.20 -26.12
N PHE A 917 -7.67 -13.47 -26.50
CA PHE A 917 -8.85 -14.20 -26.98
C PHE A 917 -9.87 -14.40 -25.86
N ALA A 918 -11.15 -14.12 -26.16
CA ALA A 918 -12.29 -14.19 -25.22
C ALA A 918 -12.08 -13.35 -23.94
N SER A 919 -11.59 -13.95 -22.86
CA SER A 919 -11.29 -13.29 -21.58
C SER A 919 -9.90 -13.68 -21.05
N ASN A 920 -9.01 -14.14 -21.94
CA ASN A 920 -7.66 -14.54 -21.57
C ASN A 920 -6.80 -13.29 -21.33
N ALA A 921 -6.01 -13.32 -20.27
CA ALA A 921 -4.98 -12.34 -19.94
C ALA A 921 -3.72 -13.09 -19.47
N GLY A 922 -2.55 -12.45 -19.53
CA GLY A 922 -1.28 -13.07 -19.18
C GLY A 922 -0.07 -12.24 -19.58
N ASP A 923 1.10 -12.86 -19.55
CA ASP A 923 2.38 -12.21 -19.82
C ASP A 923 2.68 -12.20 -21.32
N PHE A 924 3.01 -11.01 -21.84
CA PHE A 924 3.33 -10.82 -23.25
C PHE A 924 4.75 -10.30 -23.49
N THR A 925 5.23 -10.53 -24.70
CA THR A 925 6.41 -9.88 -25.28
C THR A 925 5.97 -9.17 -26.55
N LEU A 926 6.11 -7.84 -26.59
CA LEU A 926 5.77 -7.01 -27.76
C LEU A 926 7.05 -6.54 -28.45
N ASN A 927 7.13 -6.75 -29.76
CA ASN A 927 8.17 -6.21 -30.64
C ASN A 927 7.53 -5.47 -31.81
N VAL A 928 8.15 -4.35 -32.21
CA VAL A 928 7.75 -3.54 -33.37
C VAL A 928 8.94 -3.41 -34.30
N ASP A 929 8.97 -4.19 -35.37
CA ASP A 929 10.00 -4.12 -36.41
C ASP A 929 9.56 -3.14 -37.52
N CYS A 930 10.44 -2.21 -37.88
CA CYS A 930 10.19 -1.15 -38.86
C CYS A 930 11.16 -1.28 -40.04
N LEU A 931 10.64 -1.50 -41.26
CA LEU A 931 11.43 -1.67 -42.48
C LEU A 931 11.03 -0.62 -43.54
N PRO A 932 11.83 0.44 -43.75
CA PRO A 932 11.58 1.41 -44.81
C PRO A 932 11.50 0.74 -46.19
N VAL A 933 10.52 1.14 -46.98
CA VAL A 933 10.27 0.59 -48.33
C VAL A 933 11.30 1.21 -49.30
N PRO A 934 12.17 0.40 -49.94
CA PRO A 934 13.19 0.94 -50.83
C PRO A 934 12.61 1.59 -52.09
N PRO A 935 13.31 2.55 -52.71
CA PRO A 935 12.89 3.15 -53.97
C PRO A 935 12.67 2.11 -55.09
N PRO A 936 11.80 2.35 -56.08
CA PRO A 936 11.53 1.39 -57.15
C PRO A 936 12.74 1.02 -58.03
N ASN A 937 13.81 1.82 -57.96
CA ASN A 937 15.05 1.74 -58.73
C ASN A 937 16.30 1.55 -57.84
N ASP A 938 16.12 0.91 -56.70
CA ASP A 938 17.16 0.58 -55.71
C ASP A 938 18.25 -0.36 -56.24
N ASP A 939 17.90 -1.32 -57.09
CA ASP A 939 18.82 -2.29 -57.69
C ASP A 939 19.23 -1.85 -59.12
N ILE A 940 20.44 -2.21 -59.56
CA ILE A 940 20.81 -2.03 -60.99
C ILE A 940 19.82 -2.76 -61.93
N ALA A 941 19.23 -3.85 -61.47
CA ALA A 941 18.27 -4.68 -62.20
C ALA A 941 16.87 -4.06 -62.36
N ASN A 942 16.51 -3.05 -61.55
CA ASN A 942 15.29 -2.25 -61.69
C ASN A 942 15.58 -0.77 -61.99
N SER A 943 16.80 -0.47 -62.44
CA SER A 943 17.23 0.86 -62.88
C SER A 943 16.29 1.49 -63.92
N ILE A 944 16.04 2.79 -63.78
CA ILE A 944 15.14 3.52 -64.69
C ILE A 944 15.86 3.80 -66.01
N ASP A 945 15.33 3.28 -67.11
CA ASP A 945 15.69 3.65 -68.47
C ASP A 945 15.20 5.08 -68.75
N VAL A 946 16.15 5.99 -68.96
CA VAL A 946 15.87 7.42 -69.10
C VAL A 946 15.61 7.80 -70.56
N ASP A 947 16.10 7.06 -71.56
CA ASP A 947 15.87 7.40 -72.97
C ASP A 947 14.61 6.77 -73.57
N GLU A 948 14.05 5.72 -72.97
CA GLU A 948 12.65 5.30 -73.21
C GLU A 948 11.65 6.35 -72.69
N ILE A 949 11.92 7.01 -71.57
CA ILE A 949 11.06 8.07 -70.99
C ILE A 949 11.27 9.43 -71.65
N GLY A 950 12.54 9.81 -71.91
CA GLY A 950 12.96 11.00 -72.63
C GLY A 950 13.61 12.09 -71.77
N PHE A 951 14.59 12.79 -72.37
CA PHE A 951 15.34 13.88 -71.72
C PHE A 951 14.71 15.28 -71.87
N PRO A 952 14.83 16.16 -70.85
CA PRO A 952 15.30 15.87 -69.50
C PRO A 952 14.24 15.07 -68.71
N TYR A 953 14.72 14.12 -67.93
CA TYR A 953 13.92 13.35 -66.97
C TYR A 953 14.15 13.89 -65.56
N THR A 954 13.11 13.90 -64.74
CA THR A 954 13.20 14.17 -63.30
C THR A 954 12.42 13.08 -62.58
N ASP A 955 13.11 12.37 -61.70
CA ASP A 955 12.55 11.41 -60.76
C ASP A 955 12.18 12.18 -59.48
N PRO A 956 10.89 12.39 -59.17
CA PRO A 956 10.47 13.28 -58.09
C PRO A 956 10.45 12.56 -56.74
N ALA A 957 10.90 13.25 -55.69
CA ALA A 957 10.83 12.80 -54.30
C ALA A 957 11.41 11.39 -54.05
N VAL A 958 12.63 11.14 -54.52
CA VAL A 958 13.33 9.86 -54.33
C VAL A 958 13.79 9.71 -52.87
N ALA A 959 13.25 8.70 -52.20
CA ALA A 959 13.50 8.38 -50.78
C ALA A 959 14.79 7.56 -50.57
N MET A 960 15.94 8.06 -51.05
CA MET A 960 17.24 7.35 -50.94
C MET A 960 17.68 6.92 -49.54
N PRO A 961 17.27 7.53 -48.41
CA PRO A 961 17.56 6.96 -47.09
C PRO A 961 16.96 5.57 -46.85
N ALA A 962 15.92 5.18 -47.58
CA ALA A 962 15.33 3.83 -47.57
C ALA A 962 16.03 2.85 -48.55
N ALA A 963 16.99 3.33 -49.35
CA ALA A 963 17.70 2.49 -50.31
C ALA A 963 18.50 1.38 -49.62
N THR A 964 18.59 0.19 -50.22
CA THR A 964 19.36 -0.93 -49.68
C THR A 964 20.83 -0.86 -50.09
N THR A 965 21.65 -1.79 -49.58
CA THR A 965 23.11 -1.71 -49.67
C THR A 965 23.67 -2.45 -50.88
N GLU A 966 24.34 -1.70 -51.75
CA GLU A 966 25.05 -2.20 -52.93
C GLU A 966 26.18 -3.19 -52.60
N GLY A 967 26.24 -4.28 -53.37
CA GLY A 967 27.38 -5.22 -53.40
C GLY A 967 28.37 -4.97 -54.54
N GLY A 968 28.13 -3.92 -55.34
CA GLY A 968 28.80 -3.69 -56.61
C GLY A 968 30.27 -3.27 -56.52
N ASN A 969 31.11 -3.87 -57.37
CA ASN A 969 32.50 -3.44 -57.58
C ASN A 969 32.77 -2.99 -59.04
N PRO A 970 32.18 -1.88 -59.53
CA PRO A 970 32.50 -1.32 -60.84
C PRO A 970 33.98 -1.02 -61.07
N ASN A 971 34.42 -1.14 -62.32
CA ASN A 971 35.82 -0.92 -62.66
C ASN A 971 36.20 0.55 -62.45
N ASN A 972 37.21 0.78 -61.61
CA ASN A 972 37.73 2.09 -61.19
C ASN A 972 36.81 2.95 -60.28
N CYS A 973 35.71 2.41 -59.76
CA CYS A 973 34.93 3.04 -58.69
C CYS A 973 34.22 1.97 -57.86
N ASN A 974 34.59 1.84 -56.58
CA ASN A 974 33.92 0.89 -55.70
C ASN A 974 32.69 1.55 -55.04
N ILE A 975 31.54 0.87 -55.10
CA ILE A 975 30.28 1.30 -54.49
C ILE A 975 29.78 0.30 -53.42
N ASP A 976 30.48 -0.82 -53.22
CA ASP A 976 30.24 -1.80 -52.16
C ASP A 976 30.06 -1.13 -50.78
N GLY A 977 28.88 -1.30 -50.19
CA GLY A 977 28.49 -0.66 -48.93
C GLY A 977 27.81 0.70 -49.04
N ALA A 978 27.50 1.20 -50.25
CA ALA A 978 26.70 2.40 -50.46
C ALA A 978 25.21 2.06 -50.62
N ASN A 979 24.34 2.97 -50.20
CA ASN A 979 22.90 2.90 -50.46
C ASN A 979 22.54 3.99 -51.47
N GLY A 980 21.86 3.65 -52.56
CA GLY A 980 21.60 4.57 -53.66
C GLY A 980 20.65 3.99 -54.69
N VAL A 981 20.41 4.74 -55.76
CA VAL A 981 19.47 4.37 -56.82
C VAL A 981 20.11 4.44 -58.20
N TRP A 982 19.53 3.70 -59.15
CA TRP A 982 20.06 3.52 -60.48
C TRP A 982 19.18 4.09 -61.60
N TYR A 983 19.88 4.62 -62.59
CA TYR A 983 19.33 5.04 -63.88
C TYR A 983 20.23 4.53 -65.00
N ASN A 984 19.69 4.28 -66.18
CA ASN A 984 20.45 3.88 -67.36
C ASN A 984 19.97 4.65 -68.61
N PHE A 985 20.78 4.69 -69.66
CA PHE A 985 20.39 5.16 -71.00
C PHE A 985 21.41 4.80 -72.09
N VAL A 986 20.97 4.69 -73.34
CA VAL A 986 21.81 4.71 -74.54
C VAL A 986 21.82 6.10 -75.18
N SER A 987 23.02 6.66 -75.37
CA SER A 987 23.14 8.00 -75.95
C SER A 987 22.88 8.00 -77.46
N ASN A 988 21.80 8.63 -77.91
CA ASN A 988 21.43 8.72 -79.33
C ASN A 988 22.42 9.51 -80.21
N GLY A 989 23.28 10.35 -79.61
CA GLY A 989 24.28 11.13 -80.33
C GLY A 989 25.52 11.46 -79.49
N ASP A 990 26.55 12.02 -80.13
CA ASP A 990 27.67 12.62 -79.39
C ASP A 990 27.17 13.93 -78.72
N GLY A 991 27.29 14.03 -77.40
CA GLY A 991 26.67 15.11 -76.62
C GLY A 991 27.19 15.22 -75.20
N THR A 992 26.35 15.70 -74.28
CA THR A 992 26.61 15.62 -72.84
C THR A 992 25.40 15.09 -72.08
N ALA A 993 25.62 14.30 -71.04
CA ALA A 993 24.61 13.97 -70.04
C ALA A 993 25.01 14.60 -68.69
N THR A 994 24.04 15.15 -67.97
CA THR A 994 24.19 15.75 -66.65
C THR A 994 23.15 15.15 -65.72
N ALA A 995 23.58 14.56 -64.61
CA ALA A 995 22.70 14.14 -63.53
C ALA A 995 22.93 15.05 -62.31
N THR A 996 21.85 15.44 -61.64
CA THR A 996 21.82 16.41 -60.55
C THR A 996 20.87 15.96 -59.46
N VAL A 997 21.30 16.09 -58.21
CA VAL A 997 20.45 15.99 -57.02
C VAL A 997 20.00 17.40 -56.67
N ASP A 998 18.70 17.67 -56.74
CA ASP A 998 18.19 19.05 -56.69
C ASP A 998 18.14 19.64 -55.27
N SER A 999 17.90 18.81 -54.25
CA SER A 999 17.94 19.18 -52.82
C SER A 999 18.83 18.21 -52.02
N PRO A 1000 20.16 18.25 -52.23
CA PRO A 1000 21.09 17.30 -51.62
C PRO A 1000 21.17 17.44 -50.10
N ALA A 1001 21.14 16.31 -49.39
CA ALA A 1001 21.28 16.24 -47.94
C ALA A 1001 22.12 15.00 -47.52
N GLY A 1002 22.82 15.10 -46.40
CA GLY A 1002 23.85 14.15 -46.00
C GLY A 1002 25.04 14.12 -46.98
N VAL A 1003 25.51 12.92 -47.30
CA VAL A 1003 26.52 12.68 -48.33
C VAL A 1003 25.83 12.39 -49.65
N THR A 1004 26.09 13.25 -50.65
CA THR A 1004 25.56 13.07 -52.01
C THR A 1004 26.66 12.64 -52.98
N VAL A 1005 26.40 11.65 -53.82
CA VAL A 1005 27.30 11.19 -54.90
C VAL A 1005 26.50 11.02 -56.19
N VAL A 1006 27.04 11.49 -57.32
CA VAL A 1006 26.49 11.24 -58.66
C VAL A 1006 27.62 10.72 -59.55
N THR A 1007 27.54 9.45 -59.94
CA THR A 1007 28.61 8.78 -60.71
C THR A 1007 28.07 8.16 -62.00
N PHE A 1008 28.73 8.44 -63.12
CA PHE A 1008 28.44 7.83 -64.41
C PHE A 1008 29.40 6.68 -64.73
N PHE A 1009 28.84 5.62 -65.32
CA PHE A 1009 29.53 4.42 -65.79
C PHE A 1009 29.25 4.17 -67.27
N GLU A 1010 30.24 3.67 -67.99
CA GLU A 1010 30.08 3.03 -69.30
C GLU A 1010 29.74 1.54 -69.11
N ALA A 1011 28.78 1.05 -69.88
CA ALA A 1011 28.32 -0.34 -69.88
C ALA A 1011 28.39 -0.96 -71.30
N PRO A 1012 28.46 -2.30 -71.45
CA PRO A 1012 28.40 -2.93 -72.77
C PRO A 1012 27.02 -2.80 -73.43
N ASP A 1013 25.95 -2.88 -72.64
CA ASP A 1013 24.53 -2.70 -73.00
C ASP A 1013 23.70 -2.52 -71.70
N GLU A 1014 22.39 -2.33 -71.81
CA GLU A 1014 21.45 -2.07 -70.68
C GLU A 1014 21.02 -3.33 -69.90
N ASN A 1015 21.68 -4.47 -70.13
CA ASN A 1015 21.53 -5.68 -69.29
C ASN A 1015 22.78 -5.91 -68.42
N ALA A 1016 23.54 -4.86 -68.15
CA ALA A 1016 24.78 -4.90 -67.39
C ALA A 1016 24.54 -5.16 -65.90
N THR A 1017 25.49 -5.86 -65.27
CA THR A 1017 25.61 -5.95 -63.81
C THR A 1017 26.64 -4.94 -63.30
N GLU A 1018 26.72 -4.65 -61.99
CA GLU A 1018 27.72 -3.66 -61.51
C GLU A 1018 29.17 -4.06 -61.86
N THR A 1019 29.43 -5.34 -62.11
CA THR A 1019 30.76 -5.85 -62.50
C THR A 1019 31.14 -5.57 -63.97
N ASP A 1020 30.16 -5.33 -64.84
CA ASP A 1020 30.36 -4.97 -66.24
C ASP A 1020 30.64 -3.46 -66.41
N LEU A 1021 30.24 -2.66 -65.41
CA LEU A 1021 30.38 -1.21 -65.40
C LEU A 1021 31.85 -0.76 -65.31
N THR A 1022 32.17 0.34 -65.99
CA THR A 1022 33.47 1.03 -65.90
C THR A 1022 33.26 2.52 -65.71
N LEU A 1023 33.92 3.13 -64.72
CA LEU A 1023 33.82 4.57 -64.46
C LEU A 1023 34.20 5.38 -65.71
N VAL A 1024 33.35 6.33 -66.12
CA VAL A 1024 33.65 7.24 -67.23
C VAL A 1024 34.77 8.20 -66.83
N ASP A 1025 36.01 7.95 -67.26
CA ASP A 1025 37.21 8.70 -66.88
C ASP A 1025 37.25 10.11 -67.50
N GLN A 1026 36.50 11.02 -66.88
CA GLN A 1026 36.43 12.44 -67.23
C GLN A 1026 36.56 13.26 -65.94
N GLY A 1027 37.29 14.39 -65.97
CA GLY A 1027 37.58 15.17 -64.76
C GLY A 1027 36.37 15.80 -64.05
N THR A 1028 35.19 15.72 -64.65
CA THR A 1028 33.88 16.12 -64.10
C THR A 1028 33.10 14.96 -63.47
N ASN A 1029 33.46 13.71 -63.76
CA ASN A 1029 32.88 12.49 -63.20
C ASN A 1029 33.93 11.76 -62.37
N GLN A 1030 33.80 11.80 -61.05
CA GLN A 1030 34.75 11.21 -60.13
C GLN A 1030 33.98 10.36 -59.11
N CYS A 1031 34.55 9.23 -58.69
CA CYS A 1031 34.02 8.35 -57.65
C CYS A 1031 34.19 8.98 -56.25
N LEU A 1032 33.58 10.15 -56.04
CA LEU A 1032 33.71 11.03 -54.88
C LEU A 1032 32.42 11.85 -54.71
N PRO A 1033 32.11 12.37 -53.51
CA PRO A 1033 30.94 13.20 -53.28
C PRO A 1033 30.78 14.36 -54.27
N SER A 1034 29.60 14.41 -54.89
CA SER A 1034 29.20 15.35 -55.94
C SER A 1034 27.67 15.43 -55.96
N THR A 1035 27.13 16.64 -56.01
CA THR A 1035 25.67 16.86 -56.13
C THR A 1035 25.21 16.99 -57.59
N SER A 1036 26.15 17.13 -58.52
CA SER A 1036 25.86 17.21 -59.95
C SER A 1036 27.10 16.84 -60.77
N THR A 1037 26.93 15.94 -61.73
CA THR A 1037 28.02 15.41 -62.55
C THR A 1037 27.63 15.50 -64.02
N THR A 1038 28.55 15.95 -64.87
CA THR A 1038 28.37 16.00 -66.33
C THR A 1038 29.44 15.17 -67.03
N ILE A 1039 29.04 14.32 -67.97
CA ILE A 1039 29.95 13.62 -68.90
C ILE A 1039 29.71 14.05 -70.34
N ASN A 1040 30.73 13.91 -71.19
CA ASN A 1040 30.53 13.84 -72.64
C ASN A 1040 30.09 12.41 -73.00
N THR A 1041 29.07 12.27 -73.82
CA THR A 1041 28.52 10.98 -74.28
C THR A 1041 28.95 10.66 -75.72
N THR A 1042 28.94 9.38 -76.08
CA THR A 1042 29.22 8.88 -77.44
C THR A 1042 27.99 8.22 -78.03
N ALA A 1043 27.70 8.45 -79.30
CA ALA A 1043 26.55 7.86 -79.99
C ALA A 1043 26.54 6.32 -79.95
N GLY A 1044 25.45 5.73 -79.46
CA GLY A 1044 25.25 4.27 -79.32
C GLY A 1044 25.96 3.62 -78.12
N GLN A 1045 26.48 4.42 -77.18
CA GLN A 1045 27.09 3.92 -75.94
C GLN A 1045 26.04 3.92 -74.82
N ALA A 1046 25.92 2.78 -74.12
CA ALA A 1046 25.11 2.64 -72.91
C ALA A 1046 25.83 3.22 -71.69
N TYR A 1047 25.10 3.92 -70.85
CA TYR A 1047 25.58 4.54 -69.61
C TYR A 1047 24.66 4.18 -68.45
N TYR A 1048 25.25 4.00 -67.27
CA TYR A 1048 24.52 3.93 -66.00
C TYR A 1048 24.88 5.14 -65.13
N VAL A 1049 23.91 5.61 -64.36
CA VAL A 1049 24.08 6.64 -63.33
C VAL A 1049 23.73 6.02 -61.98
N PHE A 1050 24.68 6.02 -61.06
CA PHE A 1050 24.45 5.68 -59.66
C PHE A 1050 24.37 6.97 -58.85
N VAL A 1051 23.31 7.11 -58.05
CA VAL A 1051 23.06 8.31 -57.24
C VAL A 1051 22.88 7.91 -55.78
N VAL A 1052 23.65 8.54 -54.90
CA VAL A 1052 23.57 8.38 -53.44
C VAL A 1052 23.15 9.72 -52.84
N ASN A 1053 22.27 9.69 -51.85
CA ASN A 1053 21.93 10.83 -51.01
C ASN A 1053 21.53 10.31 -49.62
N THR A 1054 22.44 10.37 -48.64
CA THR A 1054 22.28 9.61 -47.38
C THR A 1054 21.27 10.18 -46.38
N GLU A 1055 20.75 11.39 -46.59
CA GLU A 1055 19.73 12.00 -45.72
C GLU A 1055 18.67 12.70 -46.59
N GLY A 1056 17.39 12.56 -46.22
CA GLY A 1056 16.29 13.27 -46.85
C GLY A 1056 15.89 12.82 -48.26
N THR A 1057 14.66 13.19 -48.63
CA THR A 1057 14.00 12.89 -49.89
C THR A 1057 14.19 14.05 -50.89
N THR A 1058 14.56 13.75 -52.14
CA THR A 1058 14.93 14.78 -53.14
C THR A 1058 14.59 14.35 -54.56
N ASP A 1059 14.37 15.33 -55.44
CA ASP A 1059 14.26 15.10 -56.89
C ASP A 1059 15.65 14.80 -57.48
N ILE A 1060 15.71 13.87 -58.44
CA ILE A 1060 16.89 13.55 -59.26
C ILE A 1060 16.61 13.93 -60.71
N THR A 1061 17.36 14.90 -61.24
CA THR A 1061 17.20 15.38 -62.62
C THR A 1061 18.35 14.88 -63.51
N ILE A 1062 18.02 14.22 -64.63
CA ILE A 1062 18.94 13.74 -65.65
C ILE A 1062 18.63 14.43 -66.98
N ASP A 1063 19.52 15.32 -67.42
CA ASP A 1063 19.42 16.11 -68.66
C ASP A 1063 20.46 15.65 -69.70
N GLY A 1064 20.04 15.58 -70.96
CA GLY A 1064 20.83 15.08 -72.09
C GLY A 1064 20.83 16.05 -73.26
N THR A 1065 22.00 16.62 -73.59
CA THR A 1065 22.15 17.47 -74.78
C THR A 1065 22.43 16.64 -76.03
N ASN A 1066 21.40 15.98 -76.55
CA ASN A 1066 21.45 15.39 -77.88
C ASN A 1066 21.60 16.51 -78.93
N LEU A 1067 22.80 16.68 -79.48
CA LEU A 1067 23.07 17.56 -80.65
C LEU A 1067 22.61 16.89 -81.97
N GLY A 1068 21.44 16.26 -81.94
CA GLY A 1068 20.76 15.61 -83.05
C GLY A 1068 19.44 16.32 -83.37
N THR A 1069 19.09 16.40 -84.65
CA THR A 1069 17.73 16.80 -85.05
C THR A 1069 16.86 15.56 -85.11
N GLU A 1070 16.41 15.08 -83.95
CA GLU A 1070 15.28 14.16 -83.89
C GLU A 1070 14.07 14.88 -84.48
N GLU A 1071 13.53 14.36 -85.59
CA GLU A 1071 12.18 14.73 -86.01
C GLU A 1071 11.24 13.89 -85.13
N ASN A 1072 10.42 14.51 -84.27
CA ASN A 1072 9.38 13.80 -83.50
C ASN A 1072 8.32 13.20 -84.44
N THR A 1073 8.66 12.06 -85.05
CA THR A 1073 7.82 11.28 -85.95
C THR A 1073 7.22 10.11 -85.20
N ILE A 1074 5.91 10.17 -84.96
CA ILE A 1074 5.12 8.99 -84.56
C ILE A 1074 5.20 7.97 -85.70
N GLU A 1075 5.57 6.72 -85.41
CA GLU A 1075 5.72 5.70 -86.45
C GLU A 1075 4.38 5.44 -87.16
N GLY A 1076 4.40 5.43 -88.50
CA GLY A 1076 3.20 5.24 -89.32
C GLY A 1076 2.24 6.45 -89.36
N PHE A 1077 2.51 7.56 -88.64
CA PHE A 1077 1.74 8.78 -88.81
C PHE A 1077 2.07 9.47 -90.15
N SER A 1078 1.04 9.89 -90.87
CA SER A 1078 1.18 10.65 -92.12
C SER A 1078 0.07 11.69 -92.29
N TYR A 1079 0.40 12.78 -92.98
CA TYR A 1079 -0.52 13.90 -93.21
C TYR A 1079 -0.35 14.46 -94.62
N HIS A 1080 -1.45 14.69 -95.34
CA HIS A 1080 -1.41 15.19 -96.71
C HIS A 1080 -2.68 15.96 -97.12
N PRO A 1081 -2.60 16.88 -98.11
CA PRO A 1081 -1.39 17.40 -98.72
C PRO A 1081 -0.68 18.39 -97.77
N ASN A 1082 0.64 18.54 -97.91
CA ASN A 1082 1.39 19.62 -97.28
C ASN A 1082 2.36 20.20 -98.33
N PRO A 1083 2.19 21.44 -98.83
CA PRO A 1083 1.21 22.45 -98.40
C PRO A 1083 -0.26 22.10 -98.67
N ALA A 1084 -1.15 22.56 -97.78
CA ALA A 1084 -2.59 22.37 -97.83
C ALA A 1084 -3.35 23.66 -98.21
N ASP A 1085 -4.51 23.50 -98.84
CA ASP A 1085 -5.46 24.58 -99.09
C ASP A 1085 -6.52 24.61 -97.98
N ASP A 1086 -7.63 23.86 -98.09
CA ASP A 1086 -8.74 23.95 -97.13
C ASP A 1086 -8.84 22.75 -96.16
N VAL A 1087 -8.35 21.57 -96.54
CA VAL A 1087 -8.43 20.34 -95.73
C VAL A 1087 -7.07 19.65 -95.69
N LEU A 1088 -6.74 19.12 -94.52
CA LEU A 1088 -5.57 18.28 -94.26
C LEU A 1088 -6.04 16.89 -93.79
N SER A 1089 -5.77 15.85 -94.59
CA SER A 1089 -6.04 14.47 -94.22
C SER A 1089 -4.90 13.91 -93.36
N LEU A 1090 -5.25 13.19 -92.31
CA LEU A 1090 -4.37 12.58 -91.32
C LEU A 1090 -4.62 11.07 -91.26
N ASN A 1091 -3.57 10.28 -91.08
CA ASN A 1091 -3.61 8.82 -90.97
C ASN A 1091 -2.53 8.35 -89.99
N ALA A 1092 -2.87 7.37 -89.14
CA ALA A 1092 -1.98 6.74 -88.16
C ALA A 1092 -2.22 5.23 -88.14
N MET A 1093 -1.36 4.47 -87.43
CA MET A 1093 -1.63 3.06 -87.14
C MET A 1093 -2.61 2.90 -85.97
N ASP A 1094 -2.47 3.73 -84.93
CA ASP A 1094 -3.31 3.76 -83.74
C ASP A 1094 -4.21 5.00 -83.66
N ASN A 1095 -5.05 5.10 -82.62
CA ASN A 1095 -6.04 6.17 -82.54
C ASN A 1095 -5.37 7.53 -82.35
N ILE A 1096 -5.64 8.47 -83.26
CA ILE A 1096 -5.29 9.88 -83.09
C ILE A 1096 -6.22 10.43 -82.02
N GLU A 1097 -5.67 10.82 -80.87
CA GLU A 1097 -6.44 11.33 -79.74
C GLU A 1097 -6.80 12.81 -79.96
N ASN A 1098 -5.80 13.64 -80.24
CA ASN A 1098 -5.95 15.08 -80.40
C ASN A 1098 -5.01 15.66 -81.48
N VAL A 1099 -5.48 16.71 -82.15
CA VAL A 1099 -4.68 17.49 -83.10
C VAL A 1099 -4.80 18.97 -82.77
N ALA A 1100 -3.68 19.61 -82.43
CA ALA A 1100 -3.58 21.03 -82.15
C ALA A 1100 -2.65 21.73 -83.14
N ILE A 1101 -3.09 22.85 -83.73
CA ILE A 1101 -2.26 23.66 -84.63
C ILE A 1101 -1.96 24.99 -83.96
N TYR A 1102 -0.70 25.41 -84.06
CA TYR A 1102 -0.13 26.61 -83.47
C TYR A 1102 0.52 27.49 -84.54
N THR A 1103 0.48 28.81 -84.35
CA THR A 1103 1.33 29.73 -85.13
C THR A 1103 2.80 29.54 -84.74
N ILE A 1104 3.72 30.05 -85.57
CA ILE A 1104 5.16 30.10 -85.25
C ILE A 1104 5.51 30.93 -83.99
N LEU A 1105 4.54 31.64 -83.39
CA LEU A 1105 4.68 32.38 -82.13
C LEU A 1105 4.07 31.62 -80.94
N GLY A 1106 3.71 30.34 -81.11
CA GLY A 1106 3.15 29.49 -80.04
C GLY A 1106 1.66 29.71 -79.76
N GLN A 1107 0.95 30.56 -80.51
CA GLN A 1107 -0.49 30.76 -80.34
C GLN A 1107 -1.26 29.57 -80.93
N LYS A 1108 -2.00 28.82 -80.10
CA LYS A 1108 -2.94 27.77 -80.53
C LYS A 1108 -4.09 28.37 -81.35
N VAL A 1109 -4.33 27.84 -82.54
CA VAL A 1109 -5.34 28.31 -83.51
C VAL A 1109 -6.38 27.24 -83.88
N ILE A 1110 -6.02 25.96 -83.77
CA ILE A 1110 -6.95 24.82 -83.83
C ILE A 1110 -6.57 23.88 -82.68
N ASP A 1111 -7.57 23.25 -82.08
CA ASP A 1111 -7.44 22.20 -81.08
C ASP A 1111 -8.66 21.29 -81.23
N ARG A 1112 -8.45 20.00 -81.50
CA ARG A 1112 -9.53 19.11 -81.92
C ARG A 1112 -9.27 17.65 -81.55
N PRO A 1113 -10.09 17.05 -80.66
CA PRO A 1113 -10.06 15.61 -80.44
C PRO A 1113 -10.57 14.88 -81.69
N ILE A 1114 -9.97 13.72 -81.97
CA ILE A 1114 -10.21 12.93 -83.19
C ILE A 1114 -10.81 11.56 -82.86
N ASP A 1115 -10.21 10.83 -81.92
CA ASP A 1115 -10.59 9.48 -81.49
C ASP A 1115 -10.76 8.48 -82.65
N ASN A 1116 -9.80 8.50 -83.58
CA ASN A 1116 -9.82 7.68 -84.80
C ASN A 1116 -8.43 7.55 -85.44
N VAL A 1117 -8.16 6.44 -86.14
CA VAL A 1117 -6.92 6.22 -86.93
C VAL A 1117 -6.82 7.10 -88.19
N THR A 1118 -7.90 7.79 -88.58
CA THR A 1118 -7.92 8.73 -89.72
C THR A 1118 -8.81 9.95 -89.46
N ALA A 1119 -8.43 11.11 -90.00
CA ALA A 1119 -9.24 12.32 -89.94
C ALA A 1119 -9.01 13.30 -91.09
N ASP A 1120 -10.07 13.99 -91.51
CA ASP A 1120 -9.97 15.19 -92.34
C ASP A 1120 -10.15 16.44 -91.47
N LEU A 1121 -9.08 17.24 -91.37
CA LEU A 1121 -9.05 18.48 -90.60
C LEU A 1121 -9.27 19.69 -91.51
N ASP A 1122 -10.39 20.39 -91.30
CA ASP A 1122 -10.66 21.68 -91.95
C ASP A 1122 -9.73 22.75 -91.36
N ILE A 1123 -8.92 23.35 -92.24
CA ILE A 1123 -7.97 24.43 -91.94
C ILE A 1123 -8.27 25.69 -92.76
N SER A 1124 -9.43 25.77 -93.42
CA SER A 1124 -9.83 26.90 -94.29
C SER A 1124 -9.90 28.24 -93.56
N SER A 1125 -10.06 28.22 -92.23
CA SER A 1125 -10.04 29.39 -91.35
C SER A 1125 -8.63 29.95 -91.08
N LEU A 1126 -7.56 29.20 -91.38
CA LEU A 1126 -6.18 29.64 -91.20
C LEU A 1126 -5.74 30.56 -92.35
N SER A 1127 -4.98 31.61 -92.03
CA SER A 1127 -4.33 32.45 -93.04
C SER A 1127 -3.14 31.72 -93.70
N THR A 1128 -2.84 32.05 -94.96
CA THR A 1128 -1.61 31.60 -95.65
C THR A 1128 -0.37 31.77 -94.78
N GLY A 1129 0.37 30.70 -94.50
CA GLY A 1129 1.49 30.73 -93.57
C GLY A 1129 2.08 29.36 -93.21
N THR A 1130 3.12 29.38 -92.38
CA THR A 1130 3.66 28.17 -91.73
C THR A 1130 3.11 28.07 -90.31
N TYR A 1131 2.77 26.86 -89.91
CA TYR A 1131 2.21 26.49 -88.62
C TYR A 1131 2.93 25.25 -88.08
N LEU A 1132 2.82 25.02 -86.76
CA LEU A 1132 3.25 23.79 -86.10
C LEU A 1132 1.99 22.99 -85.73
N MET A 1133 1.93 21.73 -86.12
CA MET A 1133 0.84 20.80 -85.80
C MET A 1133 1.35 19.79 -84.79
N LYS A 1134 0.85 19.86 -83.56
CA LYS A 1134 1.08 18.87 -82.50
C LYS A 1134 -0.02 17.81 -82.58
N VAL A 1135 0.35 16.54 -82.61
CA VAL A 1135 -0.56 15.39 -82.72
C VAL A 1135 -0.28 14.43 -81.58
N SER A 1136 -1.32 13.89 -80.96
CA SER A 1136 -1.24 12.82 -79.95
C SER A 1136 -1.82 11.52 -80.53
N VAL A 1137 -1.10 10.41 -80.39
CA VAL A 1137 -1.51 9.06 -80.83
C VAL A 1137 -1.06 8.06 -79.77
N ASN A 1138 -2.00 7.37 -79.11
CA ASN A 1138 -1.68 6.38 -78.07
C ASN A 1138 -0.70 6.91 -76.99
N GLY A 1139 -0.94 8.12 -76.48
CA GLY A 1139 -0.06 8.84 -75.56
C GLY A 1139 1.18 9.50 -76.18
N GLU A 1140 1.71 9.01 -77.30
CA GLU A 1140 2.87 9.61 -77.99
C GLU A 1140 2.54 10.98 -78.60
N ILE A 1141 3.55 11.85 -78.69
CA ILE A 1141 3.41 13.23 -79.14
C ILE A 1141 4.37 13.59 -80.28
N GLY A 1142 3.81 13.75 -81.49
CA GLY A 1142 4.53 14.21 -82.68
C GLY A 1142 4.32 15.70 -82.96
N THR A 1143 5.33 16.39 -83.51
CA THR A 1143 5.22 17.80 -83.92
C THR A 1143 5.67 18.00 -85.36
N PHE A 1144 4.73 18.39 -86.22
CA PHE A 1144 4.88 18.45 -87.67
C PHE A 1144 4.75 19.87 -88.21
N LYS A 1145 5.52 20.20 -89.26
CA LYS A 1145 5.43 21.51 -89.94
C LYS A 1145 4.30 21.53 -90.97
N LEU A 1146 3.24 22.30 -90.71
CA LEU A 1146 2.16 22.53 -91.66
C LEU A 1146 2.37 23.82 -92.47
N ILE A 1147 2.12 23.78 -93.78
CA ILE A 1147 2.14 24.94 -94.67
C ILE A 1147 0.73 25.15 -95.23
N LYS A 1148 0.05 26.21 -94.79
CA LYS A 1148 -1.23 26.69 -95.34
C LYS A 1148 -0.96 27.60 -96.54
N ARG A 1149 -1.59 27.35 -97.68
CA ARG A 1149 -1.59 28.26 -98.84
C ARG A 1149 -2.71 29.29 -98.77
#